data_AF-A0A3N5JQW5-F1
#
_entry.id   AF-A0A3N5JQW5-F1
#
_cell.length_a   1.000
_cell.length_b   1.000
_cell.length_c   1.000
_cell.angle_alpha   90.00
_cell.angle_beta   90.00
_cell.angle_gamma   90.00
#
_symmetry.space_group_name_H-M   'P 1'
#
loop_
_entity.id
_entity.type
_entity.pdbx_description
1 polymer ?
#
loop_
_entity_poly.entity_id
_entity_poly.type
_entity_poly.pdbx_seq_one_letter_code
_entity_poly.pdbx_strand_id
1 'polypeptide(L)'
;MVRFILIIGMIFMVHMKCFAQVSSVTINEFMASNVLSYENANGDYEDWIELFNSSGSSVNIAGFYITDNLGGQNHWQIPSGQQMNTTVPAHGYLILYADELVGLGSAHLDFKLSSTSGKIVLLGSDNTSILDSVSYGTQLRDISYGRYPEGSGQWMYMNTVSPGAANMSGYRTFALPPTIVQPAGFYQSVAVTVQPATIGDTIRYTLDGSDPTGASTRYTIPVEITRTSVFKARSFKSGALPSQITTKAFLIAHHDLPVLALMTDPKNLYDPTIGIDTNNFDGRAWERFGELEYFNNGSLGFHTPAGLRIQGNSGPTEYRKHSFRAYFRKGYGDERLVYPLLPGNPVASFSELVFRSGYDDNMEPGHYQGTLIRDPLVGKLWRTMGRLSPYDRFAVLYLNNSYHGIYDLKESISDSYIHDHTGYNEVDMFRTRWDSLETVHGDRNKWDELVRFFSGNSFVSDLKIEEASRLIDLDNYTDLLALTHATEYKSYAYGTFVFRQKTANARWEWTIWDPDRSYSEVAWNGFTTRYNPIDNYLDTLITKKLLQNQSYRMKFINRFADLLNTTFRPENVSGIIDSLIEVIGTEIPAEVAKWNNTVALWNTNVESVRSFASQRPSILRQQIQTYFGLSGQANLSINISGGGKVLVNTVTIGSSPWSGKYFCGIPVTVTALPDPGYQFAGWGSNSQIANKTLTVNLTRDSTISALFSPMGSANAELIAPKRITPGRILPLVVRIRNANGEINPIEQTPMDVQFNGAHADTVIAIKRGAGTGFVQINTVSSFMLSVQNNQVAVAAKNIEISSVPTHTYSGSLSMGDQVWDNTEERLITGDLTIPVGCRLIIQPGTWVIVKKNINFYIRGEISARGTPDDPVVITSELWSEPWGGMEYDHAVASFEYCMVLHGGGDPSKGYPTNDGWHTGRQHLFYGKNNSEFT
;
A
#
# COMPACT_ATOMS: atom_id res chain seq x y z
N MET A 1 88.12 6.47 -10.92
CA MET A 1 87.16 6.31 -12.04
C MET A 1 86.55 4.89 -12.11
N VAL A 2 86.33 4.20 -10.97
CA VAL A 2 85.64 2.88 -10.92
C VAL A 2 84.56 2.84 -9.82
N ARG A 3 84.47 3.86 -8.95
CA ARG A 3 83.43 3.99 -7.91
C ARG A 3 82.19 4.81 -8.31
N PHE A 4 82.15 5.36 -9.52
CA PHE A 4 81.04 6.22 -9.99
C PHE A 4 80.08 5.51 -10.97
N ILE A 5 80.41 4.30 -11.44
CA ILE A 5 79.59 3.54 -12.41
C ILE A 5 78.70 2.48 -11.74
N LEU A 6 78.96 2.12 -10.48
CA LEU A 6 78.18 1.11 -9.74
C LEU A 6 76.91 1.66 -9.04
N ILE A 7 76.76 2.98 -8.89
CA ILE A 7 75.61 3.58 -8.18
C ILE A 7 74.47 3.97 -9.13
N ILE A 8 74.77 4.23 -10.42
CA ILE A 8 73.74 4.56 -11.43
C ILE A 8 73.06 3.29 -11.98
N GLY A 9 73.73 2.13 -11.92
CA GLY A 9 73.13 0.83 -12.30
C GLY A 9 72.15 0.26 -11.26
N MET A 10 72.25 0.65 -9.98
CA MET A 10 71.37 0.15 -8.91
C MET A 10 70.09 0.97 -8.73
N ILE A 11 70.10 2.25 -9.14
CA ILE A 11 68.91 3.13 -9.03
C ILE A 11 67.96 2.93 -10.23
N PHE A 12 68.45 2.43 -11.37
CA PHE A 12 67.61 2.09 -12.53
C PHE A 12 66.92 0.71 -12.42
N MET A 13 67.40 -0.19 -11.53
CA MET A 13 66.79 -1.50 -11.31
C MET A 13 65.73 -1.53 -10.19
N VAL A 14 65.59 -0.46 -9.39
CA VAL A 14 64.59 -0.37 -8.30
C VAL A 14 63.34 0.42 -8.70
N HIS A 15 63.38 1.24 -9.75
CA HIS A 15 62.20 1.98 -10.24
C HIS A 15 61.40 1.27 -11.36
N MET A 16 61.88 0.12 -11.88
CA MET A 16 61.15 -0.66 -12.89
C MET A 16 60.33 -1.83 -12.33
N LYS A 17 60.30 -2.03 -11.00
CA LYS A 17 59.51 -3.11 -10.37
C LYS A 17 58.17 -2.64 -9.78
N CYS A 18 57.96 -1.34 -9.57
CA CYS A 18 56.73 -0.86 -8.91
C CYS A 18 55.57 -0.59 -9.90
N PHE A 19 55.85 -0.35 -11.19
CA PHE A 19 54.81 -0.22 -12.23
C PHE A 19 54.45 -1.54 -12.95
N ALA A 20 55.27 -2.60 -12.79
CA ALA A 20 55.05 -3.88 -13.47
C ALA A 20 54.14 -4.86 -12.69
N GLN A 21 53.70 -4.51 -11.48
CA GLN A 21 53.04 -5.45 -10.56
C GLN A 21 51.50 -5.41 -10.65
N VAL A 22 50.92 -4.44 -11.35
CA VAL A 22 49.46 -4.26 -11.49
C VAL A 22 48.92 -4.78 -12.83
N SER A 23 49.78 -5.06 -13.81
CA SER A 23 49.38 -5.63 -15.10
C SER A 23 49.07 -7.14 -15.07
N SER A 24 49.16 -7.79 -13.91
CA SER A 24 48.94 -9.24 -13.78
C SER A 24 47.53 -9.62 -13.33
N VAL A 25 46.74 -8.67 -12.82
CA VAL A 25 45.34 -8.88 -12.42
C VAL A 25 44.40 -8.45 -13.54
N THR A 26 43.51 -9.35 -13.94
CA THR A 26 42.58 -9.16 -15.06
C THR A 26 41.17 -9.59 -14.68
N ILE A 27 40.17 -9.05 -15.36
CA ILE A 27 38.79 -9.54 -15.26
C ILE A 27 38.74 -10.89 -16.01
N ASN A 28 38.32 -11.95 -15.32
CA ASN A 28 38.43 -13.31 -15.82
C ASN A 28 37.09 -13.93 -16.21
N GLU A 29 36.09 -13.82 -15.35
CA GLU A 29 34.76 -14.39 -15.55
C GLU A 29 33.74 -13.49 -14.84
N PHE A 30 32.51 -13.40 -15.32
CA PHE A 30 31.43 -12.76 -14.60
C PHE A 30 30.08 -13.40 -14.95
N MET A 31 29.10 -13.16 -14.10
CA MET A 31 27.71 -13.52 -14.36
C MET A 31 26.79 -12.36 -14.00
N ALA A 32 26.01 -11.91 -14.99
CA ALA A 32 25.03 -10.82 -14.85
C ALA A 32 23.57 -11.31 -14.81
N SER A 33 23.37 -12.62 -14.64
CA SER A 33 22.06 -13.26 -14.56
C SER A 33 22.17 -14.54 -13.74
N ASN A 34 22.64 -14.41 -12.50
CA ASN A 34 22.81 -15.51 -11.57
C ASN A 34 21.51 -15.78 -10.81
N VAL A 35 20.92 -16.94 -11.04
CA VAL A 35 19.65 -17.32 -10.40
C VAL A 35 19.86 -18.43 -9.40
N LEU A 36 20.50 -19.53 -9.82
CA LEU A 36 20.73 -20.73 -9.02
C LEU A 36 22.13 -21.33 -9.22
N SER A 37 22.97 -20.72 -10.05
CA SER A 37 24.25 -21.32 -10.45
C SER A 37 25.37 -21.17 -9.41
N TYR A 38 25.44 -20.02 -8.73
CA TYR A 38 26.48 -19.75 -7.74
C TYR A 38 25.91 -19.00 -6.54
N GLU A 39 25.98 -19.61 -5.37
CA GLU A 39 25.49 -19.07 -4.11
C GLU A 39 26.64 -18.38 -3.36
N ASN A 40 26.41 -17.16 -2.87
CA ASN A 40 27.35 -16.47 -2.00
C ASN A 40 27.29 -17.01 -0.56
N ALA A 41 28.17 -16.52 0.32
CA ALA A 41 28.23 -16.98 1.71
C ALA A 41 26.98 -16.69 2.55
N ASN A 42 26.09 -15.81 2.08
CA ASN A 42 24.83 -15.45 2.76
C ASN A 42 23.63 -16.26 2.25
N GLY A 43 23.83 -17.13 1.25
CA GLY A 43 22.74 -17.90 0.64
C GLY A 43 22.06 -17.23 -0.55
N ASP A 44 22.64 -16.13 -1.04
CA ASP A 44 22.11 -15.34 -2.15
C ASP A 44 22.84 -15.61 -3.46
N TYR A 45 22.10 -15.52 -4.56
CA TYR A 45 22.61 -15.65 -5.92
C TYR A 45 22.65 -14.24 -6.52
N GLU A 46 23.76 -13.56 -6.28
CA GLU A 46 24.04 -12.21 -6.78
C GLU A 46 24.83 -12.26 -8.08
N ASP A 47 24.77 -11.18 -8.85
CA ASP A 47 25.71 -10.98 -9.95
C ASP A 47 27.13 -10.91 -9.38
N TRP A 48 28.09 -11.45 -10.12
CA TRP A 48 29.47 -11.51 -9.63
C TRP A 48 30.49 -11.31 -10.74
N ILE A 49 31.65 -10.81 -10.34
CA ILE A 49 32.81 -10.55 -11.17
C ILE A 49 34.00 -11.25 -10.53
N GLU A 50 34.69 -12.08 -11.30
CA GLU A 50 35.92 -12.74 -10.90
C GLU A 50 37.14 -12.05 -11.50
N LEU A 51 38.11 -11.79 -10.63
CA LEU A 51 39.44 -11.33 -10.99
C LEU A 51 40.43 -12.49 -10.91
N PHE A 52 41.35 -12.57 -11.84
CA PHE A 52 42.43 -13.56 -11.86
C PHE A 52 43.80 -12.88 -11.83
N ASN A 53 44.72 -13.43 -11.04
CA ASN A 53 46.11 -12.98 -10.98
C ASN A 53 47.04 -13.97 -11.67
N SER A 54 47.56 -13.58 -12.83
CA SER A 54 48.48 -14.40 -13.64
C SER A 54 49.91 -14.50 -13.07
N SER A 55 50.25 -13.73 -12.04
CA SER A 55 51.62 -13.69 -11.49
C SER A 55 51.85 -14.75 -10.41
N GLY A 56 53.12 -15.10 -10.20
CA GLY A 56 53.58 -15.99 -9.12
C GLY A 56 53.64 -15.34 -7.74
N SER A 57 53.02 -14.18 -7.52
CA SER A 57 52.96 -13.49 -6.23
C SER A 57 51.56 -12.96 -5.99
N SER A 58 51.10 -12.86 -4.74
CA SER A 58 49.80 -12.28 -4.45
C SER A 58 49.78 -10.78 -4.78
N VAL A 59 48.63 -10.28 -5.23
CA VAL A 59 48.43 -8.86 -5.58
C VAL A 59 47.28 -8.31 -4.73
N ASN A 60 47.58 -7.27 -3.95
CA ASN A 60 46.59 -6.54 -3.18
C ASN A 60 45.96 -5.44 -4.05
N ILE A 61 44.65 -5.49 -4.25
CA ILE A 61 43.89 -4.52 -5.05
C ILE A 61 43.14 -3.50 -4.17
N ALA A 62 43.40 -3.47 -2.87
CA ALA A 62 42.87 -2.46 -1.97
C ALA A 62 43.14 -1.03 -2.50
N GLY A 63 42.09 -0.21 -2.59
CA GLY A 63 42.15 1.15 -3.12
C GLY A 63 42.07 1.28 -4.65
N PHE A 64 42.00 0.16 -5.39
CA PHE A 64 41.69 0.17 -6.83
C PHE A 64 40.22 0.49 -7.05
N TYR A 65 39.85 0.74 -8.30
CA TYR A 65 38.47 1.05 -8.65
C TYR A 65 37.90 0.04 -9.64
N ILE A 66 36.62 -0.25 -9.53
CA ILE A 66 35.88 -1.07 -10.49
C ILE A 66 34.55 -0.38 -10.82
N THR A 67 34.12 -0.42 -12.07
CA THR A 67 32.89 0.26 -12.51
C THR A 67 32.26 -0.41 -13.71
N ASP A 68 30.94 -0.24 -13.85
CA ASP A 68 30.18 -0.55 -15.05
C ASP A 68 30.02 0.65 -16.01
N ASN A 69 30.43 1.85 -15.59
CA ASN A 69 30.23 3.10 -16.34
C ASN A 69 31.42 4.07 -16.20
N LEU A 70 32.18 4.23 -17.30
CA LEU A 70 33.31 5.18 -17.39
C LEU A 70 32.90 6.65 -17.58
N GLY A 71 31.62 6.96 -17.73
CA GLY A 71 31.13 8.33 -17.91
C GLY A 71 31.09 9.16 -16.62
N GLY A 72 31.16 8.50 -15.45
CA GLY A 72 31.17 9.14 -14.13
C GLY A 72 32.59 9.41 -13.60
N GLN A 73 32.71 10.26 -12.57
CA GLN A 73 33.98 10.43 -11.82
C GLN A 73 34.00 9.70 -10.47
N ASN A 74 32.84 9.25 -9.99
CA ASN A 74 32.68 8.52 -8.72
C ASN A 74 32.62 7.01 -8.99
N HIS A 75 33.72 6.41 -9.46
CA HIS A 75 33.81 4.95 -9.56
C HIS A 75 33.91 4.30 -8.17
N TRP A 76 33.46 3.05 -8.04
CA TRP A 76 33.55 2.33 -6.77
C TRP A 76 35.00 2.02 -6.40
N GLN A 77 35.44 2.49 -5.24
CA GLN A 77 36.75 2.15 -4.70
C GLN A 77 36.67 0.88 -3.86
N ILE A 78 37.46 -0.12 -4.21
CA ILE A 78 37.64 -1.33 -3.42
C ILE A 78 38.24 -0.95 -2.05
N PRO A 79 37.63 -1.34 -0.91
CA PRO A 79 38.03 -0.83 0.40
C PRO A 79 39.52 -1.00 0.73
N SER A 80 40.18 0.10 1.13
CA SER A 80 41.64 0.16 1.32
C SER A 80 42.14 -0.48 2.63
N GLY A 81 41.24 -0.82 3.56
CA GLY A 81 41.56 -1.31 4.91
C GLY A 81 41.36 -2.82 5.17
N GLN A 82 40.97 -3.61 4.16
CA GLN A 82 40.65 -5.04 4.33
C GLN A 82 41.56 -5.95 3.48
N GLN A 83 42.87 -5.90 3.72
CA GLN A 83 43.88 -6.63 2.92
C GLN A 83 43.65 -8.14 2.83
N MET A 84 43.10 -8.78 3.87
CA MET A 84 42.76 -10.21 3.84
C MET A 84 41.69 -10.57 2.81
N ASN A 85 40.80 -9.61 2.47
CA ASN A 85 39.65 -9.81 1.59
C ASN A 85 39.81 -9.12 0.22
N THR A 86 40.92 -8.42 0.01
CA THR A 86 41.22 -7.63 -1.21
C THR A 86 42.55 -8.03 -1.84
N THR A 87 43.07 -9.20 -1.46
CA THR A 87 44.28 -9.78 -2.04
C THR A 87 43.92 -10.93 -2.97
N VAL A 88 44.27 -10.81 -4.24
CA VAL A 88 44.17 -11.90 -5.22
C VAL A 88 45.41 -12.79 -5.08
N PRO A 89 45.29 -14.08 -4.71
CA PRO A 89 46.44 -14.97 -4.53
C PRO A 89 47.28 -15.14 -5.80
N ALA A 90 48.54 -15.57 -5.66
CA ALA A 90 49.37 -15.96 -6.81
C ALA A 90 48.68 -17.07 -7.61
N HIS A 91 48.50 -16.89 -8.92
CA HIS A 91 47.73 -17.81 -9.77
C HIS A 91 46.31 -18.12 -9.24
N GLY A 92 45.75 -17.21 -8.44
CA GLY A 92 44.46 -17.37 -7.77
C GLY A 92 43.41 -16.38 -8.27
N TYR A 93 42.25 -16.48 -7.63
CA TYR A 93 41.02 -15.77 -8.01
C TYR A 93 40.49 -14.93 -6.86
N LEU A 94 39.70 -13.90 -7.18
CA LEU A 94 38.93 -13.12 -6.22
C LEU A 94 37.56 -12.81 -6.81
N ILE A 95 36.51 -13.07 -6.06
CA ILE A 95 35.13 -12.83 -6.46
C ILE A 95 34.63 -11.55 -5.80
N LEU A 96 33.98 -10.69 -6.59
CA LEU A 96 33.31 -9.48 -6.16
C LEU A 96 31.82 -9.59 -6.56
N TYR A 97 30.91 -9.25 -5.65
CA TYR A 97 29.47 -9.29 -5.85
C TYR A 97 28.93 -7.93 -6.29
N ALA A 98 28.31 -7.88 -7.46
CA ALA A 98 27.69 -6.70 -8.03
C ALA A 98 26.23 -6.60 -7.59
N ASP A 99 25.99 -6.16 -6.36
CA ASP A 99 24.68 -6.28 -5.70
C ASP A 99 24.14 -5.00 -5.05
N GLU A 100 24.88 -3.90 -5.06
CA GLU A 100 24.55 -2.62 -4.41
C GLU A 100 24.55 -2.69 -2.87
N LEU A 101 25.11 -3.76 -2.28
CA LEU A 101 25.11 -4.02 -0.84
C LEU A 101 26.47 -3.78 -0.18
N VAL A 102 27.04 -2.61 -0.42
CA VAL A 102 28.38 -2.21 0.08
C VAL A 102 28.56 -2.33 1.60
N GLY A 103 27.46 -2.35 2.37
CA GLY A 103 27.47 -2.55 3.81
C GLY A 103 27.83 -3.97 4.27
N LEU A 104 27.79 -4.96 3.37
CA LEU A 104 28.08 -6.37 3.69
C LEU A 104 29.59 -6.70 3.70
N GLY A 105 30.44 -5.83 3.16
CA GLY A 105 31.89 -5.97 3.25
C GLY A 105 32.63 -5.69 1.95
N SER A 106 33.95 -5.90 1.94
CA SER A 106 34.82 -5.47 0.84
C SER A 106 34.68 -6.26 -0.48
N ALA A 107 33.91 -7.34 -0.47
CA ALA A 107 33.60 -8.10 -1.69
C ALA A 107 32.37 -7.54 -2.43
N HIS A 108 31.60 -6.63 -1.83
CA HIS A 108 30.34 -6.12 -2.39
C HIS A 108 30.55 -4.77 -3.09
N LEU A 109 29.94 -4.62 -4.27
CA LEU A 109 30.06 -3.44 -5.14
C LEU A 109 28.81 -2.56 -5.05
N ASP A 110 28.93 -1.29 -5.43
CA ASP A 110 27.84 -0.31 -5.39
C ASP A 110 26.95 -0.30 -6.65
N PHE A 111 27.12 -1.28 -7.54
CA PHE A 111 26.36 -1.42 -8.79
C PHE A 111 25.97 -2.88 -9.06
N LYS A 112 24.92 -3.09 -9.86
CA LYS A 112 24.54 -4.39 -10.44
C LYS A 112 24.93 -4.49 -11.91
N LEU A 113 25.07 -5.71 -12.43
CA LEU A 113 25.34 -5.92 -13.84
C LEU A 113 24.05 -5.91 -14.66
N SER A 114 24.13 -5.36 -15.87
CA SER A 114 23.04 -5.47 -16.85
C SER A 114 23.11 -6.83 -17.54
N SER A 115 21.98 -7.52 -17.69
CA SER A 115 21.88 -8.77 -18.44
C SER A 115 21.72 -8.56 -19.96
N THR A 116 21.45 -7.32 -20.43
CA THR A 116 21.20 -7.04 -21.85
C THR A 116 22.45 -6.60 -22.60
N SER A 117 23.23 -5.72 -21.98
CA SER A 117 24.56 -5.28 -22.43
C SER A 117 25.20 -4.41 -21.35
N GLY A 118 26.52 -4.39 -21.27
CA GLY A 118 27.23 -3.55 -20.33
C GLY A 118 28.73 -3.50 -20.56
N LYS A 119 29.41 -2.86 -19.62
CA LYS A 119 30.87 -2.83 -19.54
C LYS A 119 31.28 -3.13 -18.11
N ILE A 120 32.44 -3.73 -17.91
CA ILE A 120 33.12 -3.80 -16.61
C ILE A 120 34.54 -3.26 -16.84
N VAL A 121 34.99 -2.38 -15.97
CA VAL A 121 36.31 -1.76 -16.05
C VAL A 121 37.00 -1.82 -14.71
N LEU A 122 38.19 -2.40 -14.70
CA LEU A 122 39.12 -2.39 -13.57
C LEU A 122 40.12 -1.25 -13.78
N LEU A 123 40.22 -0.37 -12.79
CA LEU A 123 41.04 0.82 -12.78
C LEU A 123 42.08 0.74 -11.65
N GLY A 124 43.23 1.38 -11.87
CA GLY A 124 44.26 1.52 -10.85
C GLY A 124 43.83 2.40 -9.69
N SER A 125 44.65 2.44 -8.63
CA SER A 125 44.39 3.27 -7.44
C SER A 125 44.37 4.78 -7.70
N ASP A 126 44.75 5.23 -8.90
CA ASP A 126 44.66 6.60 -9.36
C ASP A 126 43.28 6.96 -9.96
N ASN A 127 42.32 6.02 -9.95
CA ASN A 127 40.97 6.14 -10.52
C ASN A 127 40.93 6.49 -12.02
N THR A 128 42.06 6.38 -12.74
CA THR A 128 42.17 6.87 -14.12
C THR A 128 42.87 5.88 -15.04
N SER A 129 43.83 5.11 -14.54
CA SER A 129 44.54 4.10 -15.31
C SER A 129 43.68 2.85 -15.49
N ILE A 130 43.25 2.55 -16.73
CA ILE A 130 42.55 1.30 -17.06
C ILE A 130 43.54 0.14 -17.02
N LEU A 131 43.27 -0.83 -16.14
CA LEU A 131 44.05 -2.05 -15.99
C LEU A 131 43.51 -3.17 -16.89
N ASP A 132 42.19 -3.38 -16.87
CA ASP A 132 41.50 -4.29 -17.77
C ASP A 132 40.04 -3.85 -17.98
N SER A 133 39.42 -4.29 -19.07
CA SER A 133 38.00 -4.05 -19.28
C SER A 133 37.38 -5.11 -20.19
N VAL A 134 36.07 -5.29 -20.03
CA VAL A 134 35.24 -6.08 -20.94
C VAL A 134 33.99 -5.30 -21.29
N SER A 135 33.63 -5.28 -22.57
CA SER A 135 32.30 -4.87 -23.03
C SER A 135 31.57 -6.12 -23.49
N TYR A 136 30.31 -6.23 -23.12
CA TYR A 136 29.56 -7.47 -23.31
C TYR A 136 28.11 -7.17 -23.76
N GLY A 137 27.54 -8.10 -24.51
CA GLY A 137 26.16 -8.05 -24.99
C GLY A 137 25.22 -8.84 -24.09
N THR A 138 24.18 -9.45 -24.68
CA THR A 138 23.19 -10.22 -23.94
C THR A 138 23.83 -11.36 -23.14
N GLN A 139 23.43 -11.47 -21.88
CA GLN A 139 23.80 -12.53 -20.95
C GLN A 139 22.63 -13.49 -20.77
N LEU A 140 22.93 -14.76 -20.52
CA LEU A 140 21.93 -15.82 -20.43
C LEU A 140 21.84 -16.32 -18.98
N ARG A 141 20.63 -16.69 -18.56
CA ARG A 141 20.37 -17.21 -17.21
C ARG A 141 21.32 -18.36 -16.86
N ASP A 142 22.01 -18.23 -15.73
CA ASP A 142 22.93 -19.22 -15.17
C ASP A 142 24.07 -19.62 -16.14
N ILE A 143 24.44 -18.73 -17.07
CA ILE A 143 25.59 -18.88 -17.97
C ILE A 143 26.53 -17.71 -17.76
N SER A 144 27.75 -17.99 -17.30
CA SER A 144 28.80 -17.00 -17.11
C SER A 144 29.51 -16.67 -18.42
N TYR A 145 30.11 -15.48 -18.48
CA TYR A 145 30.94 -15.04 -19.58
C TYR A 145 32.37 -14.83 -19.07
N GLY A 146 33.34 -15.51 -19.67
CA GLY A 146 34.72 -15.50 -19.16
C GLY A 146 35.79 -15.71 -20.22
N ARG A 147 37.06 -15.61 -19.82
CA ARG A 147 38.23 -15.79 -20.67
C ARG A 147 38.70 -17.24 -20.67
N TYR A 148 38.93 -17.80 -21.85
CA TYR A 148 39.61 -19.09 -21.98
C TYR A 148 40.77 -19.04 -22.98
N PRO A 149 42.02 -19.41 -22.59
CA PRO A 149 42.46 -19.75 -21.22
C PRO A 149 42.36 -18.54 -20.25
N GLU A 150 42.40 -18.77 -18.93
CA GLU A 150 42.18 -17.70 -17.93
C GLU A 150 43.14 -16.50 -18.09
N GLY A 151 42.64 -15.31 -17.73
CA GLY A 151 43.38 -14.05 -17.68
C GLY A 151 43.78 -13.40 -19.02
N SER A 152 44.00 -14.19 -20.07
CA SER A 152 44.48 -13.68 -21.37
C SER A 152 43.66 -14.16 -22.57
N GLY A 153 42.81 -15.15 -22.33
CA GLY A 153 42.02 -15.79 -23.36
C GLY A 153 40.92 -14.92 -23.94
N GLN A 154 40.21 -15.54 -24.86
CA GLN A 154 39.10 -14.91 -25.56
C GLN A 154 37.83 -15.06 -24.72
N TRP A 155 36.97 -14.04 -24.76
CA TRP A 155 35.71 -14.07 -24.03
C TRP A 155 34.72 -15.05 -24.66
N MET A 156 34.13 -15.90 -23.83
CA MET A 156 33.23 -17.00 -24.22
C MET A 156 32.11 -17.18 -23.20
N TYR A 157 30.94 -17.57 -23.68
CA TYR A 157 29.84 -18.09 -22.86
C TYR A 157 30.24 -19.47 -22.36
N MET A 158 30.40 -19.61 -21.05
CA MET A 158 30.96 -20.80 -20.44
C MET A 158 29.99 -21.97 -20.45
N ASN A 159 30.53 -23.17 -20.67
CA ASN A 159 29.75 -24.40 -20.57
C ASN A 159 29.62 -24.87 -19.10
N THR A 160 30.47 -24.35 -18.22
CA THR A 160 30.47 -24.66 -16.79
C THR A 160 30.87 -23.39 -16.05
N VAL A 161 30.08 -23.04 -15.03
CA VAL A 161 30.33 -21.89 -14.16
C VAL A 161 31.48 -22.25 -13.23
N SER A 162 32.55 -21.45 -13.21
CA SER A 162 33.82 -21.79 -12.53
C SER A 162 34.35 -20.74 -11.51
N PRO A 163 33.50 -20.13 -10.67
CA PRO A 163 33.96 -19.15 -9.68
C PRO A 163 34.97 -19.75 -8.71
N GLY A 164 36.11 -19.09 -8.58
CA GLY A 164 37.25 -19.51 -7.77
C GLY A 164 38.12 -20.60 -8.42
N ALA A 165 37.89 -20.94 -9.69
CA ALA A 165 38.54 -22.04 -10.39
C ALA A 165 38.90 -21.70 -11.84
N ALA A 166 39.69 -22.57 -12.46
CA ALA A 166 40.11 -22.40 -13.86
C ALA A 166 38.93 -22.54 -14.84
N ASN A 167 38.85 -21.62 -15.79
CA ASN A 167 37.88 -21.69 -16.87
C ASN A 167 38.20 -22.88 -17.80
N MET A 168 37.19 -23.66 -18.19
CA MET A 168 37.41 -24.90 -18.96
C MET A 168 37.13 -24.78 -20.46
N SER A 169 35.91 -24.42 -20.84
CA SER A 169 35.50 -24.32 -22.25
C SER A 169 34.22 -23.51 -22.38
N GLY A 170 34.02 -22.92 -23.56
CA GLY A 170 32.84 -22.13 -23.85
C GLY A 170 32.65 -21.87 -25.34
N TYR A 171 31.67 -21.03 -25.64
CA TYR A 171 31.30 -20.66 -26.99
C TYR A 171 31.44 -19.15 -27.19
N ARG A 172 31.96 -18.73 -28.33
CA ARG A 172 32.11 -17.29 -28.65
C ARG A 172 30.80 -16.59 -28.95
N THR A 173 29.76 -17.36 -29.23
CA THR A 173 28.44 -16.89 -29.65
C THR A 173 27.40 -17.94 -29.25
N PHE A 174 26.13 -17.57 -29.33
CA PHE A 174 24.99 -18.44 -29.11
C PHE A 174 24.02 -18.32 -30.29
N ALA A 175 23.22 -19.36 -30.52
CA ALA A 175 22.18 -19.32 -31.54
C ALA A 175 20.99 -18.44 -31.10
N LEU A 176 20.26 -17.86 -32.04
CA LEU A 176 19.06 -17.06 -31.72
C LEU A 176 17.82 -17.98 -31.60
N PRO A 177 16.90 -17.69 -30.66
CA PRO A 177 15.72 -18.52 -30.43
C PRO A 177 14.82 -18.57 -31.67
N PRO A 178 14.25 -19.73 -32.02
CA PRO A 178 13.32 -19.83 -33.14
C PRO A 178 11.97 -19.21 -32.76
N THR A 179 11.14 -18.82 -33.74
CA THR A 179 9.80 -18.29 -33.48
C THR A 179 8.74 -19.36 -33.70
N ILE A 180 7.90 -19.63 -32.69
CA ILE A 180 6.68 -20.41 -32.85
C ILE A 180 5.59 -19.49 -33.41
N VAL A 181 5.11 -19.78 -34.63
CA VAL A 181 4.23 -18.89 -35.39
C VAL A 181 2.83 -18.81 -34.76
N GLN A 182 2.24 -19.95 -34.42
CA GLN A 182 0.91 -19.99 -33.81
C GLN A 182 0.97 -19.43 -32.38
N PRO A 183 0.02 -18.58 -31.96
CA PRO A 183 -0.04 -18.09 -30.59
C PRO A 183 -0.40 -19.23 -29.63
N ALA A 184 -0.05 -19.06 -28.35
CA ALA A 184 -0.53 -19.96 -27.31
C ALA A 184 -2.04 -19.77 -27.14
N GLY A 185 -2.76 -20.83 -26.74
CA GLY A 185 -4.20 -20.75 -26.51
C GLY A 185 -4.95 -22.04 -26.78
N PHE A 186 -6.26 -21.89 -27.01
CA PHE A 186 -7.21 -23.00 -27.11
C PHE A 186 -7.50 -23.37 -28.56
N TYR A 187 -7.45 -24.66 -28.87
CA TYR A 187 -7.64 -25.21 -30.21
C TYR A 187 -8.43 -26.52 -30.17
N GLN A 188 -9.10 -26.87 -31.28
CA GLN A 188 -9.56 -28.25 -31.50
C GLN A 188 -8.40 -29.13 -31.99
N SER A 189 -7.63 -28.60 -32.93
CA SER A 189 -6.31 -29.07 -33.34
C SER A 189 -5.55 -27.89 -33.94
N VAL A 190 -4.21 -27.96 -33.97
CA VAL A 190 -3.38 -26.89 -34.54
C VAL A 190 -2.09 -27.43 -35.15
N ALA A 191 -1.80 -26.98 -36.37
CA ALA A 191 -0.55 -27.24 -37.06
C ALA A 191 0.51 -26.21 -36.65
N VAL A 192 1.44 -26.59 -35.77
CA VAL A 192 2.46 -25.68 -35.24
C VAL A 192 3.63 -25.57 -36.21
N THR A 193 3.83 -24.35 -36.71
CA THR A 193 4.96 -23.97 -37.56
C THR A 193 6.01 -23.24 -36.73
N VAL A 194 7.28 -23.63 -36.91
CA VAL A 194 8.43 -22.98 -36.28
C VAL A 194 9.32 -22.36 -37.35
N GLN A 195 9.67 -21.08 -37.17
CA GLN A 195 10.55 -20.34 -38.05
C GLN A 195 11.95 -20.17 -37.42
N PRO A 196 13.04 -20.54 -38.13
CA PRO A 196 14.39 -20.28 -37.63
C PRO A 196 14.67 -18.78 -37.63
N ALA A 197 15.30 -18.29 -36.56
CA ALA A 197 15.82 -16.92 -36.54
C ALA A 197 16.99 -16.71 -37.52
N THR A 198 17.82 -17.75 -37.70
CA THR A 198 18.93 -17.75 -38.67
C THR A 198 18.81 -18.93 -39.63
N ILE A 199 18.85 -18.67 -40.94
CA ILE A 199 18.81 -19.70 -41.97
C ILE A 199 19.98 -20.66 -41.78
N GLY A 200 19.70 -21.97 -41.78
CA GLY A 200 20.69 -23.04 -41.62
C GLY A 200 20.83 -23.58 -40.20
N ASP A 201 20.29 -22.90 -39.19
CA ASP A 201 20.24 -23.43 -37.82
C ASP A 201 19.34 -24.68 -37.76
N THR A 202 19.75 -25.66 -36.94
CA THR A 202 18.94 -26.85 -36.70
C THR A 202 18.01 -26.61 -35.53
N ILE A 203 16.70 -26.62 -35.78
CA ILE A 203 15.69 -26.49 -34.74
C ILE A 203 15.35 -27.87 -34.17
N ARG A 204 15.30 -27.98 -32.85
CA ARG A 204 14.82 -29.16 -32.12
C ARG A 204 13.64 -28.77 -31.26
N TYR A 205 12.71 -29.70 -31.04
CA TYR A 205 11.52 -29.44 -30.25
C TYR A 205 11.11 -30.63 -29.38
N THR A 206 10.28 -30.35 -28.39
CA THR A 206 9.63 -31.30 -27.48
C THR A 206 8.17 -30.88 -27.28
N LEU A 207 7.33 -31.83 -26.87
CA LEU A 207 5.89 -31.63 -26.67
C LEU A 207 5.42 -31.96 -25.24
N ASP A 208 6.34 -32.32 -24.35
CA ASP A 208 6.08 -32.85 -23.01
C ASP A 208 6.57 -31.93 -21.87
N GLY A 209 7.02 -30.73 -22.22
CA GLY A 209 7.62 -29.77 -21.31
C GLY A 209 9.14 -29.94 -21.10
N SER A 210 9.76 -31.04 -21.54
CA SER A 210 11.22 -31.22 -21.41
C SER A 210 12.00 -30.21 -22.25
N ASP A 211 13.15 -29.75 -21.77
CA ASP A 211 13.96 -28.80 -22.53
C ASP A 211 14.59 -29.47 -23.77
N PRO A 212 14.47 -28.89 -24.99
CA PRO A 212 15.04 -29.49 -26.18
C PRO A 212 16.57 -29.56 -26.11
N THR A 213 17.11 -30.76 -26.34
CA THR A 213 18.54 -31.04 -26.42
C THR A 213 18.96 -31.34 -27.86
N GLY A 214 20.26 -31.53 -28.10
CA GLY A 214 20.76 -31.95 -29.41
C GLY A 214 20.20 -33.31 -29.87
N ALA A 215 19.72 -34.13 -28.93
CA ALA A 215 19.11 -35.44 -29.19
C ALA A 215 17.59 -35.40 -29.42
N SER A 216 16.92 -34.28 -29.10
CA SER A 216 15.46 -34.14 -29.26
C SER A 216 15.01 -34.20 -30.72
N THR A 217 13.71 -34.29 -30.98
CA THR A 217 13.20 -34.38 -32.36
C THR A 217 13.56 -33.15 -33.17
N ARG A 218 14.08 -33.33 -34.40
CA ARG A 218 14.37 -32.23 -35.33
C ARG A 218 13.09 -31.72 -35.95
N TYR A 219 12.88 -30.41 -35.93
CA TYR A 219 11.78 -29.78 -36.66
C TYR A 219 12.12 -29.70 -38.17
N THR A 220 11.25 -30.26 -39.01
CA THR A 220 11.40 -30.26 -40.48
C THR A 220 10.12 -29.87 -41.22
N ILE A 221 8.96 -30.17 -40.64
CA ILE A 221 7.63 -29.85 -41.15
C ILE A 221 6.75 -29.38 -39.98
N PRO A 222 5.62 -28.68 -40.25
CA PRO A 222 4.66 -28.33 -39.21
C PRO A 222 4.22 -29.56 -38.40
N VAL A 223 4.03 -29.36 -37.09
CA VAL A 223 3.71 -30.41 -36.13
C VAL A 223 2.25 -30.30 -35.74
N GLU A 224 1.45 -31.32 -36.02
CA GLU A 224 0.05 -31.37 -35.63
C GLU A 224 -0.10 -31.64 -34.12
N ILE A 225 -0.79 -30.73 -33.43
CA ILE A 225 -1.17 -30.85 -32.02
C ILE A 225 -2.65 -31.18 -31.93
N THR A 226 -2.96 -32.39 -31.45
CA THR A 226 -4.32 -32.93 -31.28
C THR A 226 -4.66 -33.24 -29.83
N ARG A 227 -3.73 -32.98 -28.91
CA ARG A 227 -3.89 -33.07 -27.45
C ARG A 227 -3.14 -31.94 -26.78
N THR A 228 -3.59 -31.52 -25.60
CA THR A 228 -2.90 -30.47 -24.83
C THR A 228 -1.41 -30.77 -24.70
N SER A 229 -0.58 -29.83 -25.12
CA SER A 229 0.88 -29.99 -25.20
C SER A 229 1.60 -28.68 -24.92
N VAL A 230 2.70 -28.75 -24.19
CA VAL A 230 3.69 -27.67 -24.07
C VAL A 230 4.70 -27.83 -25.19
N PHE A 231 4.69 -26.90 -26.14
CA PHE A 231 5.62 -26.90 -27.26
C PHE A 231 6.84 -26.08 -26.91
N LYS A 232 8.00 -26.74 -26.77
CA LYS A 232 9.29 -26.07 -26.58
C LYS A 232 10.16 -26.24 -27.82
N ALA A 233 10.79 -25.17 -28.28
CA ALA A 233 11.69 -25.19 -29.44
C ALA A 233 13.02 -24.48 -29.13
N ARG A 234 14.11 -25.00 -29.68
CA ARG A 234 15.47 -24.47 -29.49
C ARG A 234 16.31 -24.60 -30.76
N SER A 235 17.10 -23.57 -31.06
CA SER A 235 18.03 -23.55 -32.20
C SER A 235 19.41 -24.08 -31.80
N PHE A 236 19.99 -24.90 -32.67
CA PHE A 236 21.34 -25.44 -32.56
C PHE A 236 22.16 -25.04 -33.77
N LYS A 237 23.33 -24.44 -33.51
CA LYS A 237 24.31 -24.03 -34.52
C LYS A 237 25.67 -24.58 -34.15
N SER A 238 26.38 -25.15 -35.14
CA SER A 238 27.72 -25.69 -34.92
C SER A 238 28.68 -24.62 -34.38
N GLY A 239 29.43 -24.95 -33.32
CA GLY A 239 30.38 -24.03 -32.69
C GLY A 239 29.77 -22.89 -31.86
N ALA A 240 28.45 -22.91 -31.62
CA ALA A 240 27.74 -21.93 -30.82
C ALA A 240 26.97 -22.59 -29.67
N LEU A 241 26.78 -21.85 -28.57
CA LEU A 241 25.89 -22.27 -27.50
C LEU A 241 24.44 -22.33 -28.04
N PRO A 242 23.64 -23.37 -27.71
CA PRO A 242 22.25 -23.43 -28.15
C PRO A 242 21.43 -22.23 -27.64
N SER A 243 20.43 -21.81 -28.41
CA SER A 243 19.63 -20.61 -28.11
C SER A 243 18.88 -20.71 -26.76
N GLN A 244 18.29 -19.61 -26.30
CA GLN A 244 17.17 -19.72 -25.34
C GLN A 244 16.04 -20.57 -25.95
N ILE A 245 15.21 -21.14 -25.07
CA ILE A 245 14.06 -21.96 -25.46
C ILE A 245 12.86 -21.03 -25.67
N THR A 246 12.10 -21.29 -26.73
CA THR A 246 10.79 -20.67 -26.94
C THR A 246 9.71 -21.67 -26.57
N THR A 247 8.81 -21.27 -25.68
CA THR A 247 7.77 -22.13 -25.10
C THR A 247 6.39 -21.55 -25.41
N LYS A 248 5.41 -22.40 -25.73
CA LYS A 248 3.97 -22.05 -25.80
C LYS A 248 3.08 -23.20 -25.34
N ALA A 249 1.99 -22.90 -24.64
CA ALA A 249 0.95 -23.88 -24.33
C ALA A 249 -0.11 -23.92 -25.44
N PHE A 250 -0.37 -25.13 -25.95
CA PHE A 250 -1.49 -25.41 -26.85
C PHE A 250 -2.49 -26.28 -26.10
N LEU A 251 -3.66 -25.70 -25.77
CA LEU A 251 -4.70 -26.33 -24.95
C LEU A 251 -5.79 -26.91 -25.86
N ILE A 252 -6.01 -28.22 -25.78
CA ILE A 252 -7.09 -28.94 -26.50
C ILE A 252 -8.19 -29.31 -25.49
N ALA A 253 -8.82 -28.28 -24.95
CA ALA A 253 -9.88 -28.37 -23.94
C ALA A 253 -10.72 -27.09 -23.94
N HIS A 254 -11.82 -27.09 -23.20
CA HIS A 254 -12.65 -25.91 -22.96
C HIS A 254 -12.83 -25.73 -21.45
N HIS A 255 -12.67 -24.51 -20.95
CA HIS A 255 -12.85 -24.15 -19.55
C HIS A 255 -13.62 -22.84 -19.44
N ASP A 256 -14.57 -22.77 -18.52
CA ASP A 256 -15.26 -21.53 -18.16
C ASP A 256 -14.42 -20.69 -17.17
N LEU A 257 -13.62 -21.38 -16.35
CA LEU A 257 -12.64 -20.73 -15.49
C LEU A 257 -11.44 -20.22 -16.32
N PRO A 258 -10.77 -19.16 -15.86
CA PRO A 258 -9.45 -18.81 -16.37
C PRO A 258 -8.48 -19.99 -16.25
N VAL A 259 -7.49 -20.05 -17.13
CA VAL A 259 -6.50 -21.12 -17.15
C VAL A 259 -5.11 -20.56 -16.88
N LEU A 260 -4.37 -21.15 -15.96
CA LEU A 260 -2.95 -20.90 -15.75
C LEU A 260 -2.18 -22.15 -16.20
N ALA A 261 -1.37 -22.01 -17.25
CA ALA A 261 -0.43 -23.05 -17.69
C ALA A 261 0.93 -22.80 -17.05
N LEU A 262 1.35 -23.71 -16.16
CA LEU A 262 2.67 -23.76 -15.57
C LEU A 262 3.52 -24.74 -16.39
N MET A 263 4.57 -24.22 -17.02
CA MET A 263 5.42 -24.94 -17.96
C MET A 263 6.84 -25.00 -17.42
N THR A 264 7.40 -26.20 -17.31
CA THR A 264 8.76 -26.40 -16.79
C THR A 264 9.34 -27.71 -17.31
N ASP A 265 10.66 -27.83 -17.36
CA ASP A 265 11.29 -29.14 -17.57
C ASP A 265 10.76 -30.12 -16.50
N PRO A 266 10.24 -31.32 -16.87
CA PRO A 266 9.73 -32.29 -15.92
C PRO A 266 10.73 -32.66 -14.82
N LYS A 267 12.05 -32.55 -15.06
CA LYS A 267 13.07 -32.78 -14.02
C LYS A 267 12.94 -31.80 -12.85
N ASN A 268 12.53 -30.55 -13.11
CA ASN A 268 12.33 -29.56 -12.06
C ASN A 268 11.21 -29.98 -11.08
N LEU A 269 10.27 -30.81 -11.53
CA LEU A 269 9.18 -31.32 -10.69
C LEU A 269 9.53 -32.69 -10.13
N TYR A 270 9.94 -33.63 -10.98
CA TYR A 270 9.89 -35.06 -10.68
C TYR A 270 11.26 -35.74 -10.56
N ASP A 271 12.36 -35.04 -10.80
CA ASP A 271 13.69 -35.64 -10.61
C ASP A 271 13.90 -36.03 -9.14
N PRO A 272 14.44 -37.21 -8.84
CA PRO A 272 14.61 -37.65 -7.45
C PRO A 272 15.61 -36.80 -6.66
N THR A 273 16.51 -36.06 -7.32
CA THR A 273 17.55 -35.24 -6.66
C THR A 273 17.14 -33.77 -6.60
N ILE A 274 16.55 -33.25 -7.68
CA ILE A 274 16.27 -31.81 -7.79
C ILE A 274 14.78 -31.47 -7.91
N GLY A 275 13.90 -32.45 -8.07
CA GLY A 275 12.48 -32.24 -8.31
C GLY A 275 11.77 -31.68 -7.08
N ILE A 276 11.08 -30.54 -7.23
CA ILE A 276 10.38 -29.89 -6.11
C ILE A 276 9.09 -30.60 -5.72
N ASP A 277 8.49 -31.38 -6.63
CA ASP A 277 7.25 -32.14 -6.39
C ASP A 277 7.52 -33.45 -5.64
N THR A 278 8.77 -33.92 -5.64
CA THR A 278 9.20 -35.22 -5.08
C THR A 278 10.07 -35.08 -3.83
N ASN A 279 10.55 -33.88 -3.52
CA ASN A 279 11.46 -33.62 -2.41
C ASN A 279 10.92 -32.51 -1.49
N ASN A 280 11.06 -32.69 -0.17
CA ASN A 280 10.54 -31.73 0.82
C ASN A 280 11.64 -30.80 1.33
N PHE A 281 11.86 -29.69 0.64
CA PHE A 281 12.82 -28.69 1.04
C PHE A 281 12.35 -27.29 0.69
N ASP A 282 12.83 -26.30 1.44
CA ASP A 282 12.45 -24.91 1.35
C ASP A 282 13.63 -24.01 0.93
N GLY A 283 13.38 -22.70 0.92
CA GLY A 283 14.42 -21.72 0.62
C GLY A 283 14.75 -21.57 -0.86
N ARG A 284 15.72 -20.69 -1.14
CA ARG A 284 16.07 -20.24 -2.50
C ARG A 284 16.73 -21.34 -3.33
N ALA A 285 17.54 -22.20 -2.71
CA ALA A 285 18.20 -23.33 -3.38
C ALA A 285 17.21 -24.36 -3.98
N TRP A 286 15.95 -24.38 -3.50
CA TRP A 286 14.90 -25.27 -4.00
C TRP A 286 13.93 -24.60 -4.96
N GLU A 287 14.22 -23.38 -5.39
CA GLU A 287 13.52 -22.76 -6.51
C GLU A 287 13.88 -23.45 -7.83
N ARG A 288 12.91 -23.57 -8.73
CA ARG A 288 13.14 -24.09 -10.09
C ARG A 288 12.56 -23.16 -11.13
N PHE A 289 13.22 -23.09 -12.28
CA PHE A 289 12.69 -22.30 -13.38
C PHE A 289 11.38 -22.87 -13.90
N GLY A 290 10.38 -22.00 -14.07
CA GLY A 290 9.22 -22.27 -14.90
C GLY A 290 8.76 -21.04 -15.65
N GLU A 291 7.79 -21.25 -16.52
CA GLU A 291 7.09 -20.21 -17.26
C GLU A 291 5.59 -20.33 -17.00
N LEU A 292 4.92 -19.19 -16.95
CA LEU A 292 3.49 -19.09 -16.69
C LEU A 292 2.82 -18.43 -17.90
N GLU A 293 1.80 -19.09 -18.45
CA GLU A 293 0.86 -18.48 -19.38
C GLU A 293 -0.53 -18.45 -18.75
N TYR A 294 -1.10 -17.27 -18.63
CA TYR A 294 -2.43 -17.08 -18.05
C TYR A 294 -3.43 -16.70 -19.13
N PHE A 295 -4.57 -17.38 -19.16
CA PHE A 295 -5.66 -17.16 -20.10
C PHE A 295 -6.94 -16.78 -19.35
N ASN A 296 -7.59 -15.70 -19.78
CA ASN A 296 -8.88 -15.27 -19.24
C ASN A 296 -9.87 -15.15 -20.41
N ASN A 297 -11.00 -15.84 -20.31
CA ASN A 297 -11.99 -15.94 -21.39
C ASN A 297 -11.36 -16.35 -22.74
N GLY A 298 -10.49 -17.37 -22.71
CA GLY A 298 -9.79 -17.89 -23.90
C GLY A 298 -8.65 -17.03 -24.45
N SER A 299 -8.47 -15.81 -23.96
CA SER A 299 -7.43 -14.88 -24.44
C SER A 299 -6.20 -14.91 -23.54
N LEU A 300 -5.00 -14.90 -24.13
CA LEU A 300 -3.74 -14.81 -23.39
C LEU A 300 -3.65 -13.44 -22.68
N GLY A 301 -3.59 -13.45 -21.36
CA GLY A 301 -3.39 -12.29 -20.51
C GLY A 301 -1.91 -11.95 -20.35
N PHE A 302 -1.09 -12.92 -19.94
CA PHE A 302 0.35 -12.77 -19.83
C PHE A 302 1.11 -14.07 -20.10
N HIS A 303 2.36 -13.93 -20.52
CA HIS A 303 3.40 -14.97 -20.53
C HIS A 303 4.59 -14.40 -19.76
N THR A 304 4.99 -15.05 -18.66
CA THR A 304 6.14 -14.62 -17.88
C THR A 304 6.95 -15.80 -17.35
N PRO A 305 8.30 -15.72 -17.34
CA PRO A 305 9.14 -16.61 -16.57
C PRO A 305 8.99 -16.34 -15.05
N ALA A 306 9.25 -17.36 -14.23
CA ALA A 306 9.26 -17.26 -12.78
C ALA A 306 10.12 -18.35 -12.13
N GLY A 307 10.49 -18.12 -10.87
CA GLY A 307 11.00 -19.16 -9.97
C GLY A 307 9.84 -19.88 -9.29
N LEU A 308 9.85 -21.20 -9.26
CA LEU A 308 8.79 -22.04 -8.71
C LEU A 308 9.27 -22.76 -7.47
N ARG A 309 8.47 -22.74 -6.41
CA ARG A 309 8.65 -23.55 -5.21
C ARG A 309 7.34 -24.19 -4.80
N ILE A 310 7.41 -25.27 -4.03
CA ILE A 310 6.26 -25.77 -3.29
C ILE A 310 5.88 -24.74 -2.22
N GLN A 311 4.57 -24.50 -2.10
CA GLN A 311 4.00 -23.61 -1.10
C GLN A 311 3.48 -24.41 0.10
N GLY A 312 3.89 -23.99 1.30
CA GLY A 312 3.35 -24.56 2.54
C GLY A 312 3.83 -25.99 2.77
N ASN A 313 3.12 -26.73 3.62
CA ASN A 313 3.49 -28.10 3.98
C ASN A 313 2.92 -29.16 3.02
N SER A 314 2.58 -28.79 1.77
CA SER A 314 2.14 -29.74 0.74
C SER A 314 3.32 -30.52 0.16
N GLY A 315 4.17 -31.06 1.03
CA GLY A 315 5.30 -31.88 0.61
C GLY A 315 4.87 -33.18 -0.08
N PRO A 316 5.81 -33.88 -0.73
CA PRO A 316 5.57 -35.07 -1.57
C PRO A 316 4.90 -36.26 -0.85
N THR A 317 4.95 -36.30 0.48
CA THR A 317 4.57 -37.50 1.26
C THR A 317 3.12 -37.51 1.72
N GLU A 318 2.46 -36.36 1.80
CA GLU A 318 1.11 -36.25 2.40
C GLU A 318 0.01 -35.97 1.36
N TYR A 319 0.31 -35.27 0.28
CA TYR A 319 -0.66 -34.81 -0.72
C TYR A 319 -0.14 -35.05 -2.14
N ARG A 320 -1.03 -35.20 -3.13
CA ARG A 320 -0.68 -35.30 -4.56
C ARG A 320 -1.02 -34.02 -5.32
N LYS A 321 -1.87 -33.15 -4.74
CA LYS A 321 -2.20 -31.84 -5.30
C LYS A 321 -1.46 -30.75 -4.52
N HIS A 322 -0.25 -30.43 -4.95
CA HIS A 322 0.61 -29.47 -4.25
C HIS A 322 0.26 -28.02 -4.56
N SER A 323 0.43 -27.16 -3.57
CA SER A 323 0.38 -25.71 -3.82
C SER A 323 1.73 -25.25 -4.35
N PHE A 324 1.71 -24.27 -5.25
CA PHE A 324 2.93 -23.67 -5.80
C PHE A 324 3.01 -22.20 -5.42
N ARG A 325 4.23 -21.69 -5.33
CA ARG A 325 4.50 -20.25 -5.31
C ARG A 325 5.44 -19.91 -6.46
N ALA A 326 5.04 -18.91 -7.24
CA ALA A 326 5.85 -18.27 -8.25
C ALA A 326 6.50 -17.01 -7.69
N TYR A 327 7.79 -16.85 -7.94
CA TYR A 327 8.60 -15.68 -7.60
C TYR A 327 9.04 -14.97 -8.89
N PHE A 328 8.70 -13.70 -9.03
CA PHE A 328 9.15 -12.86 -10.14
C PHE A 328 10.47 -12.18 -9.75
N ARG A 329 11.50 -12.36 -10.57
CA ARG A 329 12.87 -11.92 -10.27
C ARG A 329 13.59 -11.62 -11.57
N LYS A 330 14.47 -10.61 -11.53
CA LYS A 330 15.28 -10.14 -12.67
C LYS A 330 16.00 -11.26 -13.43
N GLY A 331 16.52 -12.24 -12.70
CA GLY A 331 17.26 -13.35 -13.31
C GLY A 331 16.40 -14.39 -14.03
N TYR A 332 15.08 -14.42 -13.77
CA TYR A 332 14.14 -15.21 -14.57
C TYR A 332 13.53 -14.40 -15.72
N GLY A 333 13.18 -13.14 -15.44
CA GLY A 333 12.60 -12.18 -16.37
C GLY A 333 12.30 -10.89 -15.61
N ASP A 334 11.08 -10.37 -15.69
CA ASP A 334 10.73 -9.16 -14.92
C ASP A 334 10.67 -9.45 -13.41
N GLU A 335 11.06 -8.47 -12.60
CA GLU A 335 11.04 -8.56 -11.12
C GLU A 335 9.63 -8.58 -10.54
N ARG A 336 8.63 -8.20 -11.34
CA ARG A 336 7.22 -8.18 -10.96
C ARG A 336 6.34 -8.56 -12.13
N LEU A 337 5.29 -9.31 -11.86
CA LEU A 337 4.19 -9.49 -12.80
C LEU A 337 3.30 -8.24 -12.75
N VAL A 338 3.23 -7.48 -13.84
CA VAL A 338 2.32 -6.33 -13.98
C VAL A 338 1.08 -6.74 -14.78
N TYR A 339 0.01 -7.09 -14.08
CA TYR A 339 -1.26 -7.51 -14.68
C TYR A 339 -2.40 -7.39 -13.65
N PRO A 340 -3.60 -6.89 -14.02
CA PRO A 340 -4.76 -6.82 -13.10
C PRO A 340 -5.39 -8.21 -12.91
N LEU A 341 -4.65 -9.11 -12.26
CA LEU A 341 -4.99 -10.53 -12.16
C LEU A 341 -6.21 -10.77 -11.27
N LEU A 342 -6.27 -10.10 -10.12
CA LEU A 342 -7.19 -10.39 -9.01
C LEU A 342 -8.37 -9.41 -9.02
N PRO A 343 -9.61 -9.86 -9.24
CA PRO A 343 -10.77 -8.96 -9.32
C PRO A 343 -10.98 -8.13 -8.05
N GLY A 344 -11.12 -6.81 -8.20
CA GLY A 344 -11.37 -5.88 -7.10
C GLY A 344 -10.14 -5.54 -6.25
N ASN A 345 -8.96 -6.08 -6.59
CA ASN A 345 -7.71 -5.70 -5.95
C ASN A 345 -7.24 -4.33 -6.47
N PRO A 346 -6.92 -3.35 -5.59
CA PRO A 346 -6.34 -2.08 -6.01
C PRO A 346 -4.91 -2.22 -6.57
N VAL A 347 -4.21 -3.31 -6.26
CA VAL A 347 -2.84 -3.58 -6.72
C VAL A 347 -2.88 -4.47 -7.98
N ALA A 348 -2.09 -4.08 -8.98
CA ALA A 348 -1.98 -4.79 -10.27
C ALA A 348 -0.54 -5.20 -10.61
N SER A 349 0.34 -5.23 -9.62
CA SER A 349 1.73 -5.64 -9.77
C SER A 349 2.14 -6.53 -8.61
N PHE A 350 2.76 -7.68 -8.87
CA PHE A 350 3.06 -8.70 -7.85
C PHE A 350 4.51 -9.16 -7.94
N SER A 351 5.21 -9.25 -6.82
CA SER A 351 6.52 -9.92 -6.73
C SER A 351 6.40 -11.44 -6.55
N GLU A 352 5.27 -11.90 -6.01
CA GLU A 352 5.00 -13.30 -5.74
C GLU A 352 3.53 -13.62 -6.00
N LEU A 353 3.27 -14.83 -6.50
CA LEU A 353 1.91 -15.34 -6.68
C LEU A 353 1.82 -16.78 -6.17
N VAL A 354 0.76 -17.07 -5.42
CA VAL A 354 0.50 -18.39 -4.84
C VAL A 354 -0.65 -19.06 -5.59
N PHE A 355 -0.45 -20.32 -5.96
CA PHE A 355 -1.48 -21.19 -6.53
C PHE A 355 -1.85 -22.18 -5.43
N ARG A 356 -2.91 -21.90 -4.69
CA ARG A 356 -3.35 -22.75 -3.58
C ARG A 356 -4.21 -23.90 -4.09
N SER A 357 -3.83 -25.12 -3.73
CA SER A 357 -4.54 -26.36 -4.09
C SER A 357 -5.82 -26.60 -3.29
N GLY A 358 -6.03 -25.82 -2.23
CA GLY A 358 -7.06 -26.03 -1.22
C GLY A 358 -6.64 -26.97 -0.10
N TYR A 359 -5.35 -27.25 0.08
CA TYR A 359 -4.71 -28.06 1.14
C TYR A 359 -5.63 -28.84 2.12
N ASP A 360 -6.25 -28.25 3.15
CA ASP A 360 -7.11 -29.01 4.08
C ASP A 360 -8.58 -29.15 3.62
N ASP A 361 -8.97 -28.38 2.61
CA ASP A 361 -10.26 -28.35 1.92
C ASP A 361 -10.21 -29.04 0.53
N ASN A 362 -9.19 -29.87 0.29
CA ASN A 362 -8.93 -30.57 -0.97
C ASN A 362 -9.87 -31.77 -1.19
N MET A 363 -9.95 -32.25 -2.43
CA MET A 363 -10.83 -33.37 -2.82
C MET A 363 -10.09 -34.67 -3.17
N GLU A 364 -8.84 -34.81 -2.76
CA GLU A 364 -8.03 -36.02 -2.96
C GLU A 364 -8.60 -37.23 -2.19
N PRO A 365 -8.23 -38.47 -2.60
CA PRO A 365 -8.69 -39.67 -1.91
C PRO A 365 -8.30 -39.66 -0.42
N GLY A 366 -9.28 -39.87 0.46
CA GLY A 366 -9.10 -39.79 1.91
C GLY A 366 -9.55 -38.46 2.53
N HIS A 367 -9.76 -37.42 1.71
CA HIS A 367 -10.25 -36.11 2.14
C HIS A 367 -11.74 -35.96 1.80
N TYR A 368 -12.61 -36.40 2.70
CA TYR A 368 -14.05 -36.51 2.43
C TYR A 368 -14.86 -35.22 2.64
N GLN A 369 -14.25 -34.15 3.15
CA GLN A 369 -14.94 -32.88 3.49
C GLN A 369 -14.64 -31.73 2.52
N GLY A 370 -13.82 -31.96 1.49
CA GLY A 370 -13.33 -30.91 0.60
C GLY A 370 -14.40 -30.22 -0.23
N THR A 371 -14.24 -28.91 -0.38
CA THR A 371 -15.10 -28.01 -1.16
C THR A 371 -14.34 -26.99 -2.01
N LEU A 372 -13.04 -26.74 -1.70
CA LEU A 372 -12.17 -25.68 -2.22
C LEU A 372 -12.57 -24.23 -1.88
N ILE A 373 -13.71 -24.00 -1.23
CA ILE A 373 -14.25 -22.64 -1.04
C ILE A 373 -13.98 -22.07 0.35
N ARG A 374 -13.52 -22.85 1.34
CA ARG A 374 -13.40 -22.38 2.73
C ARG A 374 -12.40 -21.24 2.88
N ASP A 375 -11.25 -21.35 2.21
CA ASP A 375 -10.21 -20.31 2.26
C ASP A 375 -10.71 -18.98 1.62
N PRO A 376 -11.19 -18.97 0.36
CA PRO A 376 -11.83 -17.78 -0.24
C PRO A 376 -13.02 -17.23 0.54
N LEU A 377 -13.86 -18.10 1.12
CA LEU A 377 -15.03 -17.70 1.92
C LEU A 377 -14.60 -16.87 3.12
N VAL A 378 -13.66 -17.39 3.93
CA VAL A 378 -13.22 -16.71 5.15
C VAL A 378 -12.40 -15.46 4.81
N GLY A 379 -11.56 -15.50 3.76
CA GLY A 379 -10.87 -14.33 3.23
C GLY A 379 -11.84 -13.21 2.84
N LYS A 380 -12.91 -13.53 2.10
CA LYS A 380 -13.94 -12.55 1.70
C LYS A 380 -14.74 -12.00 2.88
N LEU A 381 -15.04 -12.81 3.90
CA LEU A 381 -15.68 -12.34 5.14
C LEU A 381 -14.78 -11.35 5.90
N TRP A 382 -13.48 -11.62 5.98
CA TRP A 382 -12.50 -10.70 6.56
C TRP A 382 -12.42 -9.37 5.81
N ARG A 383 -12.33 -9.42 4.48
CA ARG A 383 -12.36 -8.22 3.61
C ARG A 383 -13.68 -7.44 3.75
N THR A 384 -14.81 -8.12 3.92
CA THR A 384 -16.13 -7.48 4.15
C THR A 384 -16.18 -6.68 5.46
N MET A 385 -15.36 -7.03 6.46
CA MET A 385 -15.19 -6.25 7.68
C MET A 385 -14.24 -5.05 7.51
N GLY A 386 -13.77 -4.77 6.29
CA GLY A 386 -12.84 -3.69 5.98
C GLY A 386 -11.39 -4.00 6.37
N ARG A 387 -11.02 -5.28 6.41
CA ARG A 387 -9.70 -5.73 6.86
C ARG A 387 -8.85 -6.21 5.70
N LEU A 388 -7.54 -5.96 5.80
CA LEU A 388 -6.55 -6.35 4.80
C LEU A 388 -6.42 -7.89 4.77
N SER A 389 -6.54 -8.50 3.60
CA SER A 389 -6.19 -9.90 3.30
C SER A 389 -6.09 -10.06 1.78
N PRO A 390 -5.23 -10.97 1.26
CA PRO A 390 -5.04 -11.14 -0.16
C PRO A 390 -6.36 -11.34 -0.91
N TYR A 391 -6.51 -10.66 -2.04
CA TYR A 391 -7.57 -10.96 -2.99
C TYR A 391 -7.26 -12.29 -3.70
N ASP A 392 -8.30 -12.94 -4.21
CA ASP A 392 -8.23 -14.28 -4.78
C ASP A 392 -9.05 -14.40 -6.06
N ARG A 393 -8.71 -15.39 -6.90
CA ARG A 393 -9.59 -15.92 -7.93
C ARG A 393 -9.32 -17.38 -8.21
N PHE A 394 -10.37 -18.12 -8.56
CA PHE A 394 -10.21 -19.46 -9.08
C PHE A 394 -9.70 -19.47 -10.52
N ALA A 395 -8.84 -20.44 -10.83
CA ALA A 395 -8.37 -20.78 -12.17
C ALA A 395 -8.10 -22.28 -12.27
N VAL A 396 -8.18 -22.83 -13.48
CA VAL A 396 -7.67 -24.17 -13.78
C VAL A 396 -6.15 -24.10 -13.93
N LEU A 397 -5.43 -24.99 -13.24
CA LEU A 397 -4.00 -25.16 -13.44
C LEU A 397 -3.74 -26.29 -14.44
N TYR A 398 -2.95 -25.99 -15.47
CA TYR A 398 -2.25 -27.01 -16.26
C TYR A 398 -0.81 -27.11 -15.77
N LEU A 399 -0.40 -28.30 -15.35
CA LEU A 399 0.99 -28.61 -15.02
C LEU A 399 1.61 -29.35 -16.21
N ASN A 400 2.43 -28.64 -16.98
CA ASN A 400 2.83 -29.02 -18.33
C ASN A 400 1.61 -29.41 -19.18
N ASN A 401 1.54 -30.67 -19.64
CA ASN A 401 0.49 -31.14 -20.55
C ASN A 401 -0.80 -31.57 -19.82
N SER A 402 -0.79 -31.60 -18.49
CA SER A 402 -1.85 -32.24 -17.71
C SER A 402 -2.74 -31.22 -17.03
N TYR A 403 -4.06 -31.38 -17.19
CA TYR A 403 -5.03 -30.77 -16.28
C TYR A 403 -4.69 -31.20 -14.85
N HIS A 404 -4.49 -30.21 -13.98
CA HIS A 404 -4.05 -30.41 -12.61
C HIS A 404 -5.07 -29.89 -11.59
N GLY A 405 -6.22 -29.39 -12.04
CA GLY A 405 -7.34 -29.07 -11.16
C GLY A 405 -7.62 -27.58 -10.99
N ILE A 406 -8.60 -27.28 -10.14
CA ILE A 406 -8.99 -25.93 -9.74
C ILE A 406 -8.04 -25.44 -8.64
N TYR A 407 -7.45 -24.27 -8.86
CA TYR A 407 -6.56 -23.60 -7.93
C TYR A 407 -7.09 -22.22 -7.58
N ASP A 408 -6.80 -21.80 -6.35
CA ASP A 408 -7.07 -20.45 -5.87
C ASP A 408 -5.78 -19.61 -6.03
N LEU A 409 -5.79 -18.68 -6.98
CA LEU A 409 -4.69 -17.77 -7.26
C LEU A 409 -4.79 -16.55 -6.35
N LYS A 410 -3.73 -16.27 -5.59
CA LYS A 410 -3.67 -15.09 -4.70
C LYS A 410 -2.24 -14.65 -4.41
N GLU A 411 -2.10 -13.46 -3.86
CA GLU A 411 -0.82 -12.94 -3.41
C GLU A 411 -0.29 -13.68 -2.17
N SER A 412 1.04 -13.73 -2.07
CA SER A 412 1.74 -14.11 -0.86
C SER A 412 1.75 -12.91 0.10
N ILE A 413 1.45 -13.12 1.38
CA ILE A 413 1.63 -12.05 2.39
C ILE A 413 3.12 -11.95 2.70
N SER A 414 3.75 -10.89 2.18
CA SER A 414 5.15 -10.48 2.39
C SER A 414 5.24 -9.01 2.79
N ASP A 415 6.45 -8.51 3.05
CA ASP A 415 6.72 -7.09 3.22
C ASP A 415 6.30 -6.28 1.99
N SER A 416 6.55 -6.78 0.78
CA SER A 416 6.08 -6.18 -0.48
C SER A 416 4.56 -6.09 -0.53
N TYR A 417 3.84 -7.16 -0.15
CA TYR A 417 2.38 -7.14 -0.09
C TYR A 417 1.86 -6.05 0.87
N ILE A 418 2.46 -5.92 2.05
CA ILE A 418 2.07 -4.87 3.00
C ILE A 418 2.36 -3.49 2.41
N HIS A 419 3.56 -3.26 1.88
CA HIS A 419 3.93 -2.01 1.22
C HIS A 419 2.91 -1.63 0.13
N ASP A 420 2.59 -2.56 -0.77
CA ASP A 420 1.75 -2.28 -1.94
C ASP A 420 0.30 -1.97 -1.55
N HIS A 421 -0.19 -2.50 -0.43
CA HIS A 421 -1.58 -2.32 0.02
C HIS A 421 -1.76 -1.22 1.08
N THR A 422 -0.72 -0.87 1.84
CA THR A 422 -0.81 0.10 2.94
C THR A 422 0.10 1.32 2.76
N GLY A 423 1.09 1.26 1.87
CA GLY A 423 2.14 2.28 1.72
C GLY A 423 3.21 2.23 2.83
N TYR A 424 3.28 1.15 3.61
CA TYR A 424 4.31 1.01 4.65
C TYR A 424 5.65 0.60 4.05
N ASN A 425 6.64 1.52 4.05
CA ASN A 425 7.97 1.27 3.49
C ASN A 425 8.82 0.28 4.31
N GLU A 426 8.73 0.32 5.64
CA GLU A 426 9.43 -0.60 6.53
C GLU A 426 8.47 -1.17 7.55
N VAL A 427 8.50 -2.48 7.72
CA VAL A 427 7.59 -3.20 8.62
C VAL A 427 8.33 -4.20 9.50
N ASP A 428 7.84 -4.35 10.73
CA ASP A 428 8.04 -5.58 11.50
C ASP A 428 6.86 -6.50 11.19
N MET A 429 7.13 -7.75 10.83
CA MET A 429 6.12 -8.69 10.40
C MET A 429 6.42 -10.10 10.88
N PHE A 430 5.42 -10.71 11.50
CA PHE A 430 5.50 -12.06 12.03
C PHE A 430 4.34 -12.91 11.55
N ARG A 431 4.55 -14.22 11.57
CA ARG A 431 3.51 -15.21 11.32
C ARG A 431 3.41 -16.15 12.51
N THR A 432 2.19 -16.38 13.00
CA THR A 432 1.95 -17.41 13.99
C THR A 432 2.22 -18.79 13.39
N ARG A 433 2.89 -19.67 14.14
CA ARG A 433 3.12 -21.07 13.81
C ARG A 433 2.65 -21.93 14.99
N TRP A 434 2.58 -23.25 14.79
CA TRP A 434 2.01 -24.17 15.77
C TRP A 434 2.64 -24.01 17.17
N ASP A 435 3.95 -23.83 17.24
CA ASP A 435 4.75 -23.76 18.46
C ASP A 435 5.61 -22.49 18.57
N SER A 436 5.47 -21.55 17.64
CA SER A 436 6.41 -20.45 17.48
C SER A 436 5.79 -19.23 16.82
N LEU A 437 6.53 -18.12 16.89
CA LEU A 437 6.25 -16.92 16.11
C LEU A 437 7.42 -16.71 15.15
N GLU A 438 7.17 -16.95 13.88
CA GLU A 438 8.16 -16.79 12.83
C GLU A 438 8.35 -15.30 12.52
N THR A 439 9.62 -14.87 12.47
CA THR A 439 9.95 -13.54 11.94
C THR A 439 9.96 -13.63 10.43
N VAL A 440 8.99 -12.97 9.79
CA VAL A 440 8.89 -12.92 8.33
C VAL A 440 9.70 -11.75 7.80
N HIS A 441 9.65 -10.61 8.48
CA HIS A 441 10.44 -9.42 8.16
C HIS A 441 10.66 -8.54 9.40
N GLY A 442 11.76 -7.78 9.44
CA GLY A 442 12.05 -6.84 10.52
C GLY A 442 12.64 -7.51 11.78
N ASP A 443 12.36 -6.94 12.95
CA ASP A 443 12.94 -7.41 14.22
C ASP A 443 11.92 -7.49 15.37
N ARG A 444 12.26 -8.27 16.40
CA ARG A 444 11.34 -8.64 17.49
C ARG A 444 11.28 -7.64 18.64
N ASN A 445 12.11 -6.59 18.66
CA ASN A 445 12.27 -5.76 19.86
C ASN A 445 10.94 -5.17 20.35
N LYS A 446 10.16 -4.64 19.42
CA LYS A 446 8.89 -3.96 19.71
C LYS A 446 7.73 -4.93 19.94
N TRP A 447 7.83 -6.12 19.37
CA TRP A 447 6.94 -7.22 19.72
C TRP A 447 7.15 -7.65 21.17
N ASP A 448 8.41 -7.80 21.61
CA ASP A 448 8.72 -8.18 22.98
C ASP A 448 8.35 -7.07 23.99
N GLU A 449 8.38 -5.79 23.58
CA GLU A 449 7.81 -4.69 24.38
C GLU A 449 6.30 -4.84 24.59
N LEU A 450 5.55 -5.17 23.53
CA LEU A 450 4.11 -5.44 23.60
C LEU A 450 3.81 -6.60 24.56
N VAL A 451 4.55 -7.70 24.43
CA VAL A 451 4.40 -8.88 25.29
C VAL A 451 4.66 -8.51 26.76
N ARG A 452 5.73 -7.76 27.04
CA ARG A 452 6.05 -7.27 28.40
C ARG A 452 4.96 -6.35 28.95
N PHE A 453 4.40 -5.47 28.12
CA PHE A 453 3.29 -4.60 28.51
C PHE A 453 2.07 -5.40 28.95
N PHE A 454 1.60 -6.34 28.13
CA PHE A 454 0.41 -7.14 28.48
C PHE A 454 0.65 -8.08 29.66
N SER A 455 1.82 -8.71 29.75
CA SER A 455 2.12 -9.67 30.83
C SER A 455 2.24 -8.97 32.18
N GLY A 456 2.95 -7.84 32.23
CA GLY A 456 3.25 -7.10 33.45
C GLY A 456 2.14 -6.21 34.00
N ASN A 457 1.07 -5.94 33.24
CA ASN A 457 0.00 -5.02 33.66
C ASN A 457 -1.34 -5.72 33.97
N SER A 458 -2.16 -5.10 34.83
CA SER A 458 -3.57 -5.42 35.03
C SER A 458 -4.43 -4.47 34.19
N PHE A 459 -5.50 -4.99 33.59
CA PHE A 459 -6.33 -4.26 32.63
C PHE A 459 -7.73 -3.98 33.18
N VAL A 460 -7.92 -4.00 34.50
CA VAL A 460 -9.23 -3.67 35.09
C VAL A 460 -9.65 -2.22 34.79
N SER A 461 -8.70 -1.28 34.63
CA SER A 461 -8.95 0.15 34.38
C SER A 461 -9.02 0.51 32.89
N ASP A 462 -9.93 1.42 32.54
CA ASP A 462 -10.09 1.97 31.17
C ASP A 462 -8.82 2.70 30.67
N LEU A 463 -8.05 3.32 31.56
CA LEU A 463 -6.77 3.96 31.19
C LEU A 463 -5.78 2.95 30.60
N LYS A 464 -5.79 1.70 31.09
CA LYS A 464 -4.89 0.65 30.57
C LYS A 464 -5.36 0.15 29.19
N ILE A 465 -6.67 0.16 28.93
CA ILE A 465 -7.21 -0.10 27.59
C ILE A 465 -6.81 1.02 26.62
N GLU A 466 -6.82 2.28 27.07
CA GLU A 466 -6.36 3.41 26.26
C GLU A 466 -4.85 3.32 25.94
N GLU A 467 -4.02 2.92 26.91
CA GLU A 467 -2.60 2.66 26.63
C GLU A 467 -2.42 1.52 25.62
N ALA A 468 -3.23 0.45 25.74
CA ALA A 468 -3.19 -0.67 24.80
C ALA A 468 -3.60 -0.26 23.38
N SER A 469 -4.59 0.61 23.23
CA SER A 469 -5.07 1.07 21.92
C SER A 469 -4.04 1.90 21.15
N ARG A 470 -3.01 2.42 21.82
CA ARG A 470 -1.85 3.07 21.20
C ARG A 470 -0.80 2.08 20.71
N LEU A 471 -0.85 0.81 21.14
CA LEU A 471 0.08 -0.24 20.76
C LEU A 471 -0.52 -1.23 19.76
N ILE A 472 -1.84 -1.48 19.84
CA ILE A 472 -2.55 -2.45 18.97
C ILE A 472 -3.81 -1.82 18.42
N ASP A 473 -4.18 -2.16 17.18
CA ASP A 473 -5.50 -1.84 16.67
C ASP A 473 -6.55 -2.77 17.30
N LEU A 474 -7.22 -2.27 18.35
CA LEU A 474 -8.20 -3.03 19.11
C LEU A 474 -9.41 -3.49 18.28
N ASP A 475 -9.78 -2.74 17.24
CA ASP A 475 -10.92 -3.10 16.39
C ASP A 475 -10.53 -4.22 15.43
N ASN A 476 -9.34 -4.14 14.81
CA ASN A 476 -8.78 -5.23 14.01
C ASN A 476 -8.65 -6.52 14.83
N TYR A 477 -8.09 -6.44 16.04
CA TYR A 477 -7.95 -7.60 16.91
C TYR A 477 -9.30 -8.18 17.37
N THR A 478 -10.28 -7.32 17.69
CA THR A 478 -11.62 -7.80 18.07
C THR A 478 -12.33 -8.49 16.92
N ASP A 479 -12.18 -7.98 15.69
CA ASP A 479 -12.75 -8.59 14.49
C ASP A 479 -12.14 -9.95 14.20
N LEU A 480 -10.84 -10.10 14.46
CA LEU A 480 -10.15 -11.37 14.28
C LEU A 480 -10.69 -12.43 15.24
N LEU A 481 -10.91 -12.08 16.50
CA LEU A 481 -11.58 -12.97 17.46
C LEU A 481 -13.02 -13.29 17.01
N ALA A 482 -13.75 -12.31 16.50
CA ALA A 482 -15.09 -12.52 15.97
C ALA A 482 -15.09 -13.49 14.78
N LEU A 483 -14.16 -13.33 13.84
CA LEU A 483 -13.95 -14.22 12.71
C LEU A 483 -13.66 -15.64 13.20
N THR A 484 -12.65 -15.83 14.07
CA THR A 484 -12.26 -17.13 14.61
C THR A 484 -13.44 -17.86 15.22
N HIS A 485 -14.25 -17.18 16.04
CA HIS A 485 -15.41 -17.79 16.65
C HIS A 485 -16.57 -18.02 15.66
N ALA A 486 -16.80 -17.12 14.71
CA ALA A 486 -17.91 -17.22 13.77
C ALA A 486 -17.67 -18.25 12.66
N THR A 487 -16.43 -18.45 12.23
CA THR A 487 -16.09 -19.37 11.14
C THR A 487 -15.45 -20.66 11.63
N GLU A 488 -15.12 -20.75 12.92
CA GLU A 488 -14.28 -21.81 13.46
C GLU A 488 -12.91 -21.85 12.78
N TYR A 489 -12.32 -20.67 12.53
CA TYR A 489 -10.98 -20.56 11.92
C TYR A 489 -9.91 -21.05 12.90
N LYS A 490 -9.73 -22.37 12.92
CA LYS A 490 -8.79 -23.10 13.80
C LYS A 490 -7.35 -22.73 13.50
N SER A 491 -7.02 -22.36 12.26
CA SER A 491 -5.67 -21.94 11.88
C SER A 491 -5.27 -20.59 12.45
N TYR A 492 -6.13 -19.89 13.21
CA TYR A 492 -5.74 -18.69 13.96
C TYR A 492 -4.40 -18.84 14.72
N ALA A 493 -4.12 -20.05 15.24
CA ALA A 493 -2.88 -20.36 15.95
C ALA A 493 -1.63 -20.57 15.07
N TYR A 494 -1.74 -20.67 13.73
CA TYR A 494 -0.60 -20.90 12.83
C TYR A 494 -0.73 -20.29 11.41
N GLY A 495 -1.76 -19.47 11.18
CA GLY A 495 -2.13 -18.86 9.90
C GLY A 495 -2.38 -17.36 10.01
N THR A 496 -2.05 -16.73 11.14
CA THR A 496 -2.27 -15.29 11.32
C THR A 496 -0.96 -14.55 11.14
N PHE A 497 -0.97 -13.49 10.35
CA PHE A 497 0.14 -12.55 10.25
C PHE A 497 -0.13 -11.35 11.12
N VAL A 498 0.90 -10.84 11.78
CA VAL A 498 0.86 -9.64 12.58
C VAL A 498 1.97 -8.70 12.12
N PHE A 499 1.62 -7.46 11.85
CA PHE A 499 2.54 -6.49 11.26
C PHE A 499 2.34 -5.11 11.85
N ARG A 500 3.37 -4.27 11.71
CA ARG A 500 3.31 -2.83 11.97
C ARG A 500 4.33 -2.10 11.13
N GLN A 501 4.09 -0.83 10.86
CA GLN A 501 5.10 0.06 10.31
C GLN A 501 6.22 0.32 11.35
N LYS A 502 7.47 0.46 10.92
CA LYS A 502 8.61 0.85 11.77
C LYS A 502 8.62 2.35 12.11
N THR A 503 7.52 2.87 12.66
CA THR A 503 7.43 4.25 13.17
C THR A 503 7.12 4.26 14.66
N ALA A 504 7.43 5.36 15.35
CA ALA A 504 7.36 5.44 16.81
C ALA A 504 5.94 5.18 17.38
N ASN A 505 4.90 5.56 16.63
CA ASN A 505 3.50 5.50 17.07
C ASN A 505 2.66 4.47 16.29
N ALA A 506 3.31 3.57 15.53
CA ALA A 506 2.61 2.53 14.79
C ALA A 506 1.98 1.51 15.74
N ARG A 507 0.79 1.05 15.36
CA ARG A 507 0.04 -0.01 16.06
C ARG A 507 0.28 -1.34 15.37
N TRP A 508 0.21 -2.43 16.13
CA TRP A 508 0.14 -3.78 15.58
C TRP A 508 -1.24 -4.02 14.97
N GLU A 509 -1.24 -4.63 13.80
CA GLU A 509 -2.40 -5.05 13.03
C GLU A 509 -2.27 -6.52 12.64
N TRP A 510 -3.40 -7.21 12.50
CA TRP A 510 -3.45 -8.61 12.10
C TRP A 510 -4.10 -8.75 10.72
N THR A 511 -3.65 -9.75 9.98
CA THR A 511 -4.27 -10.27 8.77
C THR A 511 -4.24 -11.80 8.78
N ILE A 512 -5.07 -12.43 7.96
CA ILE A 512 -5.30 -13.88 7.98
C ILE A 512 -4.72 -14.56 6.74
N TRP A 513 -4.34 -15.82 6.91
CA TRP A 513 -3.84 -16.73 5.90
C TRP A 513 -4.27 -18.16 6.23
N ASP A 514 -4.45 -19.03 5.23
CA ASP A 514 -4.73 -20.45 5.49
C ASP A 514 -6.07 -20.76 6.25
N PRO A 515 -7.21 -20.08 5.99
CA PRO A 515 -8.46 -20.38 6.70
C PRO A 515 -9.27 -21.57 6.15
N ASP A 516 -8.63 -22.49 5.43
CA ASP A 516 -9.26 -23.72 4.93
C ASP A 516 -9.75 -24.66 6.04
N ARG A 517 -9.14 -24.64 7.24
CA ARG A 517 -9.69 -25.31 8.44
C ARG A 517 -10.76 -24.48 9.16
N SER A 518 -11.87 -24.25 8.46
CA SER A 518 -13.06 -23.54 8.96
C SER A 518 -14.35 -24.30 8.59
N TYR A 519 -15.48 -23.95 9.20
CA TYR A 519 -16.79 -24.53 8.86
C TYR A 519 -16.83 -26.07 8.94
N SER A 520 -16.32 -26.65 10.03
CA SER A 520 -16.19 -28.10 10.22
C SER A 520 -17.01 -28.64 11.41
N GLU A 521 -16.93 -28.00 12.58
CA GLU A 521 -17.62 -28.39 13.81
C GLU A 521 -18.53 -27.26 14.31
N VAL A 522 -19.81 -27.30 13.93
CA VAL A 522 -20.77 -26.22 14.23
C VAL A 522 -20.93 -25.95 15.74
N ALA A 523 -20.70 -26.96 16.58
CA ALA A 523 -20.81 -26.88 18.04
C ALA A 523 -19.51 -26.42 18.74
N TRP A 524 -18.40 -26.25 18.01
CA TRP A 524 -17.12 -25.86 18.59
C TRP A 524 -17.24 -24.56 19.40
N ASN A 525 -16.65 -24.51 20.59
CA ASN A 525 -16.76 -23.37 21.50
C ASN A 525 -15.38 -22.81 21.84
N GLY A 526 -14.93 -21.80 21.09
CA GLY A 526 -13.64 -21.12 21.33
C GLY A 526 -13.54 -20.40 22.69
N PHE A 527 -14.64 -20.17 23.41
CA PHE A 527 -14.59 -19.56 24.75
C PHE A 527 -14.19 -20.55 25.84
N THR A 528 -14.43 -21.85 25.63
CA THR A 528 -14.15 -22.91 26.60
C THR A 528 -13.06 -23.87 26.14
N THR A 529 -12.95 -24.09 24.82
CA THR A 529 -11.92 -24.93 24.22
C THR A 529 -10.68 -24.07 24.01
N ARG A 530 -9.62 -24.35 24.79
CA ARG A 530 -8.32 -23.73 24.52
C ARG A 530 -7.76 -24.31 23.22
N TYR A 531 -7.46 -23.46 22.26
CA TYR A 531 -6.43 -23.79 21.29
C TYR A 531 -5.09 -23.69 22.02
N ASN A 532 -4.35 -24.80 22.17
CA ASN A 532 -3.05 -24.79 22.84
C ASN A 532 -2.12 -25.79 22.16
N PRO A 533 -0.93 -25.34 21.75
CA PRO A 533 0.23 -26.15 22.02
C PRO A 533 1.39 -25.26 22.50
N ILE A 534 1.34 -24.89 23.78
CA ILE A 534 2.43 -24.68 24.75
C ILE A 534 2.22 -23.40 25.59
N ASP A 535 2.41 -23.56 26.90
CA ASP A 535 2.33 -22.56 27.97
C ASP A 535 2.89 -21.16 27.60
N ASN A 536 1.97 -20.20 27.51
CA ASN A 536 2.16 -18.74 27.44
C ASN A 536 2.80 -18.20 26.12
N TYR A 537 2.32 -17.11 25.48
CA TYR A 537 2.18 -15.82 26.17
C TYR A 537 1.41 -14.69 25.44
N LEU A 538 0.87 -14.75 24.20
CA LEU A 538 0.29 -13.51 23.62
C LEU A 538 -1.19 -13.49 23.23
N ASP A 539 -1.71 -14.23 22.26
CA ASP A 539 -3.11 -13.97 21.85
C ASP A 539 -4.13 -14.35 22.92
N THR A 540 -3.92 -15.49 23.57
CA THR A 540 -4.69 -15.84 24.76
C THR A 540 -4.42 -14.87 25.91
N LEU A 541 -3.21 -14.29 26.01
CA LEU A 541 -2.89 -13.29 27.03
C LEU A 541 -3.61 -11.97 26.77
N ILE A 542 -3.46 -11.37 25.58
CA ILE A 542 -4.09 -10.12 25.14
C ILE A 542 -5.59 -10.26 25.36
N THR A 543 -6.22 -11.31 24.83
CA THR A 543 -7.65 -11.55 25.03
C THR A 543 -8.01 -11.65 26.53
N LYS A 544 -7.30 -12.48 27.31
CA LYS A 544 -7.57 -12.62 28.76
C LYS A 544 -7.39 -11.30 29.51
N LYS A 545 -6.38 -10.51 29.16
CA LYS A 545 -6.05 -9.24 29.80
C LYS A 545 -7.12 -8.20 29.45
N LEU A 546 -7.41 -7.98 28.17
CA LEU A 546 -8.42 -7.02 27.73
C LEU A 546 -9.81 -7.33 28.32
N LEU A 547 -10.19 -8.62 28.41
CA LEU A 547 -11.47 -9.03 29.02
C LEU A 547 -11.56 -8.84 30.54
N GLN A 548 -10.48 -8.46 31.24
CA GLN A 548 -10.54 -8.01 32.64
C GLN A 548 -11.30 -6.70 32.77
N ASN A 549 -11.24 -5.84 31.75
CA ASN A 549 -11.90 -4.55 31.72
C ASN A 549 -13.39 -4.68 31.41
N GLN A 550 -14.24 -3.97 32.16
CA GLN A 550 -15.68 -4.00 31.95
C GLN A 550 -16.09 -3.30 30.65
N SER A 551 -15.53 -2.11 30.36
CA SER A 551 -15.85 -1.33 29.16
C SER A 551 -15.46 -2.08 27.88
N TYR A 552 -14.27 -2.67 27.84
CA TYR A 552 -13.81 -3.50 26.73
C TYR A 552 -14.65 -4.77 26.58
N ARG A 553 -15.04 -5.42 27.68
CA ARG A 553 -15.94 -6.59 27.61
C ARG A 553 -17.28 -6.24 26.94
N MET A 554 -17.85 -5.08 27.26
CA MET A 554 -19.07 -4.59 26.60
C MET A 554 -18.82 -4.29 25.12
N LYS A 555 -17.70 -3.63 24.78
CA LYS A 555 -17.29 -3.41 23.38
C LYS A 555 -17.15 -4.72 22.60
N PHE A 556 -16.48 -5.71 23.18
CA PHE A 556 -16.28 -7.04 22.61
C PHE A 556 -17.62 -7.72 22.32
N ILE A 557 -18.52 -7.78 23.31
CA ILE A 557 -19.85 -8.40 23.14
C ILE A 557 -20.68 -7.67 22.08
N ASN A 558 -20.69 -6.34 22.10
CA ASN A 558 -21.40 -5.53 21.11
C ASN A 558 -20.85 -5.71 19.70
N ARG A 559 -19.52 -5.75 19.53
CA ARG A 559 -18.91 -5.96 18.21
C ARG A 559 -19.25 -7.33 17.64
N PHE A 560 -19.26 -8.38 18.46
CA PHE A 560 -19.78 -9.69 18.05
C PHE A 560 -21.24 -9.64 17.63
N ALA A 561 -22.11 -8.98 18.42
CA ALA A 561 -23.52 -8.83 18.09
C ALA A 561 -23.73 -8.07 16.77
N ASP A 562 -22.97 -6.99 16.54
CA ASP A 562 -22.95 -6.20 15.31
C ASP A 562 -22.60 -7.06 14.09
N LEU A 563 -21.51 -7.83 14.17
CA LEU A 563 -21.07 -8.72 13.09
C LEU A 563 -22.06 -9.87 12.84
N LEU A 564 -22.69 -10.41 13.89
CA LEU A 564 -23.74 -11.42 13.78
C LEU A 564 -25.08 -10.88 13.26
N ASN A 565 -25.26 -9.57 13.21
CA ASN A 565 -26.39 -8.90 12.55
C ASN A 565 -26.02 -8.44 11.12
N THR A 566 -24.75 -8.53 10.73
CA THR A 566 -24.21 -8.04 9.46
C THR A 566 -23.38 -9.12 8.76
N THR A 567 -22.04 -9.07 8.83
CA THR A 567 -21.12 -9.95 8.09
C THR A 567 -21.46 -11.44 8.25
N PHE A 568 -21.72 -11.90 9.48
CA PHE A 568 -22.00 -13.30 9.78
C PHE A 568 -23.48 -13.64 9.81
N ARG A 569 -24.33 -12.75 9.30
CA ARG A 569 -25.76 -13.05 9.12
C ARG A 569 -25.91 -14.20 8.11
N PRO A 570 -26.73 -15.23 8.36
CA PRO A 570 -26.82 -16.42 7.50
C PRO A 570 -26.95 -16.11 6.00
N GLU A 571 -27.80 -15.15 5.63
CA GLU A 571 -28.06 -14.81 4.24
C GLU A 571 -26.84 -14.17 3.55
N ASN A 572 -26.02 -13.41 4.30
CA ASN A 572 -24.80 -12.81 3.77
C ASN A 572 -23.71 -13.85 3.54
N VAL A 573 -23.53 -14.77 4.49
CA VAL A 573 -22.55 -15.86 4.37
C VAL A 573 -22.97 -16.83 3.26
N SER A 574 -24.24 -17.24 3.22
CA SER A 574 -24.77 -18.10 2.14
C SER A 574 -24.66 -17.43 0.77
N GLY A 575 -24.92 -16.12 0.66
CA GLY A 575 -24.71 -15.41 -0.60
C GLY A 575 -23.25 -15.44 -1.09
N ILE A 576 -22.27 -15.40 -0.18
CA ILE A 576 -20.86 -15.58 -0.55
C ILE A 576 -20.60 -17.03 -0.98
N ILE A 577 -21.06 -18.02 -0.23
CA ILE A 577 -20.93 -19.44 -0.56
C ILE A 577 -21.47 -19.71 -1.96
N ASP A 578 -22.69 -19.24 -2.24
CA ASP A 578 -23.36 -19.41 -3.53
C ASP A 578 -22.57 -18.76 -4.67
N SER A 579 -22.02 -17.55 -4.44
CA SER A 579 -21.18 -16.88 -5.44
C SER A 579 -19.89 -17.64 -5.76
N LEU A 580 -19.27 -18.30 -4.77
CA LEU A 580 -18.05 -19.09 -4.98
C LEU A 580 -18.36 -20.39 -5.72
N ILE A 581 -19.47 -21.04 -5.38
CA ILE A 581 -19.97 -22.25 -6.04
C ILE A 581 -20.33 -21.96 -7.50
N GLU A 582 -21.00 -20.85 -7.77
CA GLU A 582 -21.35 -20.44 -9.14
C GLU A 582 -20.09 -20.30 -10.01
N VAL A 583 -19.01 -19.75 -9.46
CA VAL A 583 -17.72 -19.58 -10.17
C VAL A 583 -17.10 -20.93 -10.54
N ILE A 584 -17.03 -21.90 -9.62
CA ILE A 584 -16.30 -23.16 -9.85
C ILE A 584 -17.19 -24.29 -10.39
N GLY A 585 -18.50 -24.15 -10.32
CA GLY A 585 -19.47 -25.24 -10.46
C GLY A 585 -19.36 -26.02 -11.78
N THR A 586 -19.07 -25.35 -12.89
CA THR A 586 -18.95 -26.01 -14.20
C THR A 586 -17.66 -26.82 -14.35
N GLU A 587 -16.63 -26.52 -13.56
CA GLU A 587 -15.34 -27.22 -13.57
C GLU A 587 -15.28 -28.37 -12.55
N ILE A 588 -16.19 -28.41 -11.56
CA ILE A 588 -16.24 -29.48 -10.54
C ILE A 588 -16.23 -30.90 -11.13
N PRO A 589 -16.95 -31.23 -12.23
CA PRO A 589 -16.88 -32.57 -12.82
C PRO A 589 -15.45 -32.98 -13.22
N ALA A 590 -14.65 -32.06 -13.75
CA ALA A 590 -13.26 -32.33 -14.12
C ALA A 590 -12.34 -32.43 -12.88
N GLU A 591 -12.56 -31.57 -11.88
CA GLU A 591 -11.86 -31.61 -10.60
C GLU A 591 -12.03 -32.96 -9.88
N VAL A 592 -13.28 -33.39 -9.68
CA VAL A 592 -13.54 -34.64 -8.95
C VAL A 592 -13.08 -35.86 -9.73
N ALA A 593 -13.14 -35.83 -11.07
CA ALA A 593 -12.61 -36.91 -11.92
C ALA A 593 -11.09 -37.04 -11.78
N LYS A 594 -10.35 -35.92 -11.72
CA LYS A 594 -8.90 -35.91 -11.53
C LYS A 594 -8.49 -36.51 -10.18
N TRP A 595 -9.24 -36.19 -9.13
CA TRP A 595 -8.90 -36.53 -7.75
C TRP A 595 -9.66 -37.74 -7.19
N ASN A 596 -10.31 -38.53 -8.07
CA ASN A 596 -11.03 -39.75 -7.73
C ASN A 596 -12.11 -39.53 -6.65
N ASN A 597 -12.92 -38.49 -6.86
CA ASN A 597 -14.03 -38.07 -6.02
C ASN A 597 -15.34 -38.01 -6.86
N THR A 598 -16.46 -37.55 -6.29
CA THR A 598 -17.75 -37.44 -7.00
C THR A 598 -18.43 -36.10 -6.78
N VAL A 599 -19.17 -35.63 -7.78
CA VAL A 599 -19.99 -34.42 -7.68
C VAL A 599 -21.02 -34.54 -6.54
N ALA A 600 -21.56 -35.74 -6.30
CA ALA A 600 -22.52 -35.98 -5.22
C ALA A 600 -21.90 -35.78 -3.82
N LEU A 601 -20.66 -36.25 -3.61
CA LEU A 601 -19.95 -36.03 -2.35
C LEU A 601 -19.61 -34.54 -2.18
N TRP A 602 -19.14 -33.88 -3.24
CA TRP A 602 -18.88 -32.44 -3.20
C TRP A 602 -20.14 -31.63 -2.83
N ASN A 603 -21.29 -31.92 -3.46
CA ASN A 603 -22.56 -31.30 -3.11
C ASN A 603 -22.93 -31.51 -1.64
N THR A 604 -22.69 -32.71 -1.09
CA THR A 604 -22.94 -33.01 0.33
C THR A 604 -22.06 -32.16 1.26
N ASN A 605 -20.80 -31.95 0.88
CA ASN A 605 -19.87 -31.12 1.64
C ASN A 605 -20.25 -29.63 1.58
N VAL A 606 -20.65 -29.14 0.41
CA VAL A 606 -21.20 -27.79 0.22
C VAL A 606 -22.42 -27.57 1.13
N GLU A 607 -23.37 -28.51 1.16
CA GLU A 607 -24.53 -28.42 2.05
C GLU A 607 -24.14 -28.44 3.53
N SER A 608 -23.06 -29.12 3.89
CA SER A 608 -22.53 -29.11 5.26
C SER A 608 -22.00 -27.71 5.63
N VAL A 609 -21.31 -27.02 4.72
CA VAL A 609 -20.85 -25.64 4.92
C VAL A 609 -22.03 -24.66 5.02
N ARG A 610 -23.05 -24.80 4.16
CA ARG A 610 -24.29 -24.00 4.23
C ARG A 610 -25.04 -24.22 5.56
N SER A 611 -25.14 -25.48 5.99
CA SER A 611 -25.78 -25.86 7.25
C SER A 611 -25.05 -25.26 8.45
N PHE A 612 -23.71 -25.30 8.46
CA PHE A 612 -22.90 -24.61 9.46
C PHE A 612 -23.21 -23.11 9.46
N ALA A 613 -23.14 -22.44 8.30
CA ALA A 613 -23.35 -21.00 8.18
C ALA A 613 -24.73 -20.55 8.70
N SER A 614 -25.76 -21.36 8.47
CA SER A 614 -27.13 -21.12 8.94
C SER A 614 -27.27 -21.24 10.47
N GLN A 615 -26.67 -22.28 11.06
CA GLN A 615 -26.83 -22.59 12.47
C GLN A 615 -25.90 -21.78 13.39
N ARG A 616 -24.66 -21.54 12.92
CA ARG A 616 -23.57 -21.01 13.74
C ARG A 616 -23.87 -19.69 14.45
N PRO A 617 -24.52 -18.69 13.82
CA PRO A 617 -24.84 -17.44 14.50
C PRO A 617 -25.69 -17.62 15.76
N SER A 618 -26.66 -18.54 15.74
CA SER A 618 -27.52 -18.80 16.90
C SER A 618 -26.75 -19.47 18.05
N ILE A 619 -25.92 -20.45 17.72
CA ILE A 619 -25.06 -21.18 18.68
C ILE A 619 -24.05 -20.22 19.31
N LEU A 620 -23.39 -19.38 18.51
CA LEU A 620 -22.40 -18.45 19.01
C LEU A 620 -23.01 -17.42 19.96
N ARG A 621 -24.25 -16.95 19.70
CA ARG A 621 -24.97 -16.10 20.64
C ARG A 621 -25.22 -16.79 21.98
N GLN A 622 -25.63 -18.05 21.97
CA GLN A 622 -25.84 -18.83 23.20
C GLN A 622 -24.52 -19.04 23.97
N GLN A 623 -23.42 -19.28 23.26
CA GLN A 623 -22.09 -19.42 23.87
C GLN A 623 -21.64 -18.11 24.54
N ILE A 624 -21.80 -16.96 23.87
CA ILE A 624 -21.49 -15.63 24.43
C ILE A 624 -22.35 -15.36 25.66
N GLN A 625 -23.67 -15.56 25.56
CA GLN A 625 -24.60 -15.36 26.67
C GLN A 625 -24.20 -16.20 27.89
N THR A 626 -23.85 -17.47 27.67
CA THR A 626 -23.45 -18.39 28.74
C THR A 626 -22.11 -17.99 29.35
N TYR A 627 -21.10 -17.72 28.51
CA TYR A 627 -19.74 -17.42 28.96
C TYR A 627 -19.66 -16.13 29.79
N PHE A 628 -20.42 -15.11 29.40
CA PHE A 628 -20.44 -13.82 30.11
C PHE A 628 -21.57 -13.70 31.16
N GLY A 629 -22.38 -14.74 31.36
CA GLY A 629 -23.47 -14.75 32.34
C GLY A 629 -24.55 -13.70 32.07
N LEU A 630 -24.91 -13.50 30.79
CA LEU A 630 -25.87 -12.46 30.38
C LEU A 630 -27.31 -12.94 30.57
N SER A 631 -28.21 -12.02 30.93
CA SER A 631 -29.59 -12.34 31.34
C SER A 631 -30.52 -12.77 30.19
N GLY A 632 -30.11 -12.58 28.94
CA GLY A 632 -30.87 -12.96 27.76
C GLY A 632 -30.43 -12.22 26.50
N GLN A 633 -31.26 -12.32 25.47
CA GLN A 633 -31.13 -11.60 24.21
C GLN A 633 -32.45 -10.90 23.87
N ALA A 634 -32.36 -9.78 23.15
CA ALA A 634 -33.51 -9.00 22.71
C ALA A 634 -33.26 -8.43 21.31
N ASN A 635 -34.33 -8.26 20.54
CA ASN A 635 -34.28 -7.57 19.25
C ASN A 635 -34.34 -6.05 19.46
N LEU A 636 -33.44 -5.33 18.78
CA LEU A 636 -33.52 -3.89 18.60
C LEU A 636 -33.93 -3.62 17.15
N SER A 637 -35.12 -3.04 16.98
CA SER A 637 -35.64 -2.63 15.69
C SER A 637 -35.44 -1.13 15.49
N ILE A 638 -34.91 -0.74 14.33
CA ILE A 638 -34.70 0.65 13.94
C ILE A 638 -35.63 0.99 12.78
N ASN A 639 -36.44 2.02 12.98
CA ASN A 639 -37.23 2.65 11.93
C ASN A 639 -36.60 4.00 11.56
N ILE A 640 -36.59 4.32 10.28
CA ILE A 640 -36.05 5.58 9.76
C ILE A 640 -37.16 6.27 8.97
N SER A 641 -37.35 7.57 9.18
CA SER A 641 -38.27 8.41 8.40
C SER A 641 -37.57 9.70 8.00
N GLY A 642 -37.68 10.10 6.72
CA GLY A 642 -36.91 11.21 6.13
C GLY A 642 -35.52 10.80 5.63
N GLY A 643 -34.70 11.77 5.22
CA GLY A 643 -33.35 11.54 4.69
C GLY A 643 -32.30 11.44 5.79
N GLY A 644 -31.90 10.21 6.11
CA GLY A 644 -30.84 9.94 7.08
C GLY A 644 -30.60 8.46 7.31
N LYS A 645 -29.61 8.18 8.15
CA LYS A 645 -29.17 6.84 8.55
C LYS A 645 -29.09 6.76 10.06
N VAL A 646 -28.98 5.55 10.60
CA VAL A 646 -28.78 5.33 12.03
C VAL A 646 -27.57 4.43 12.24
N LEU A 647 -26.61 4.88 13.04
CA LEU A 647 -25.48 4.07 13.48
C LEU A 647 -25.85 3.35 14.78
N VAL A 648 -25.96 2.02 14.73
CA VAL A 648 -26.13 1.16 15.91
C VAL A 648 -24.78 0.55 16.25
N ASN A 649 -24.16 1.01 17.34
CA ASN A 649 -22.77 0.73 17.70
C ASN A 649 -21.82 1.02 16.51
N THR A 650 -21.42 -0.02 15.78
CA THR A 650 -20.54 0.08 14.59
C THR A 650 -21.27 -0.20 13.27
N VAL A 651 -22.57 -0.50 13.30
CA VAL A 651 -23.38 -0.86 12.13
C VAL A 651 -24.16 0.35 11.63
N THR A 652 -23.93 0.77 10.39
CA THR A 652 -24.70 1.84 9.75
C THR A 652 -25.94 1.28 9.06
N ILE A 653 -27.12 1.71 9.50
CA ILE A 653 -28.43 1.32 8.99
C ILE A 653 -28.94 2.40 8.04
N GLY A 654 -29.05 2.06 6.75
CA GLY A 654 -29.64 2.92 5.72
C GLY A 654 -30.99 2.43 5.17
N SER A 655 -31.37 1.18 5.47
CA SER A 655 -32.67 0.61 5.10
C SER A 655 -33.55 0.45 6.33
N SER A 656 -34.86 0.70 6.17
CA SER A 656 -35.85 0.66 7.25
C SER A 656 -37.11 -0.10 6.80
N PRO A 657 -37.73 -0.94 7.65
CA PRO A 657 -37.29 -1.27 9.01
C PRO A 657 -36.06 -2.18 9.02
N TRP A 658 -35.20 -2.02 10.01
CA TRP A 658 -34.09 -2.94 10.31
C TRP A 658 -34.30 -3.56 11.69
N SER A 659 -33.86 -4.79 11.89
CA SER A 659 -33.88 -5.44 13.21
C SER A 659 -32.62 -6.25 13.42
N GLY A 660 -32.00 -6.10 14.59
CA GLY A 660 -30.80 -6.83 15.00
C GLY A 660 -30.95 -7.40 16.40
N LYS A 661 -30.34 -8.55 16.67
CA LYS A 661 -30.38 -9.21 17.98
C LYS A 661 -29.16 -8.81 18.80
N TYR A 662 -29.38 -8.40 20.04
CA TYR A 662 -28.38 -7.94 21.00
C TYR A 662 -28.58 -8.62 22.36
N PHE A 663 -27.62 -8.46 23.27
CA PHE A 663 -27.66 -9.09 24.59
C PHE A 663 -28.26 -8.16 25.64
N CYS A 664 -29.13 -8.70 26.48
CA CYS A 664 -29.76 -7.93 27.56
C CYS A 664 -28.72 -7.50 28.60
N GLY A 665 -28.85 -6.26 29.10
CA GLY A 665 -27.92 -5.68 30.07
C GLY A 665 -26.59 -5.18 29.49
N ILE A 666 -26.36 -5.32 28.18
CA ILE A 666 -25.24 -4.69 27.48
C ILE A 666 -25.75 -3.42 26.79
N PRO A 667 -25.22 -2.22 27.14
CA PRO A 667 -25.68 -0.97 26.54
C PRO A 667 -25.36 -0.91 25.03
N VAL A 668 -26.36 -0.59 24.21
CA VAL A 668 -26.22 -0.37 22.76
C VAL A 668 -26.27 1.12 22.47
N THR A 669 -25.30 1.66 21.73
CA THR A 669 -25.30 3.07 21.32
C THR A 669 -26.02 3.23 19.99
N VAL A 670 -26.94 4.19 19.88
CA VAL A 670 -27.70 4.47 18.66
C VAL A 670 -27.55 5.95 18.32
N THR A 671 -27.01 6.26 17.14
CA THR A 671 -26.73 7.64 16.70
C THR A 671 -27.44 7.95 15.39
N ALA A 672 -28.17 9.06 15.33
CA ALA A 672 -28.80 9.55 14.12
C ALA A 672 -27.80 10.31 13.24
N LEU A 673 -27.76 9.96 11.95
CA LEU A 673 -26.88 10.52 10.93
C LEU A 673 -27.73 11.13 9.80
N PRO A 674 -28.05 12.44 9.84
CA PRO A 674 -28.83 13.08 8.78
C PRO A 674 -28.09 13.05 7.43
N ASP A 675 -28.83 12.83 6.34
CA ASP A 675 -28.28 12.98 4.98
C ASP A 675 -28.14 14.48 4.63
N PRO A 676 -27.32 14.84 3.62
CA PRO A 676 -27.28 16.20 3.10
C PRO A 676 -28.69 16.76 2.79
N GLY A 677 -29.01 17.95 3.32
CA GLY A 677 -30.32 18.61 3.16
C GLY A 677 -31.37 18.27 4.22
N TYR A 678 -31.06 17.37 5.16
CA TYR A 678 -31.95 16.97 6.25
C TYR A 678 -31.34 17.27 7.62
N GLN A 679 -32.20 17.39 8.63
CA GLN A 679 -31.82 17.49 10.03
C GLN A 679 -32.47 16.39 10.86
N PHE A 680 -31.84 16.03 11.97
CA PHE A 680 -32.44 15.11 12.93
C PHE A 680 -33.57 15.83 13.68
N ALA A 681 -34.78 15.29 13.57
CA ALA A 681 -36.01 15.86 14.14
C ALA A 681 -36.44 15.20 15.47
N GLY A 682 -35.80 14.10 15.86
CA GLY A 682 -36.02 13.44 17.15
C GLY A 682 -36.19 11.93 17.05
N TRP A 683 -36.29 11.29 18.22
CA TRP A 683 -36.53 9.86 18.36
C TRP A 683 -38.00 9.59 18.70
N GLY A 684 -38.67 8.71 17.95
CA GLY A 684 -40.09 8.41 18.11
C GLY A 684 -41.00 9.54 17.63
N SER A 685 -42.28 9.53 18.00
CA SER A 685 -43.24 10.61 17.71
C SER A 685 -43.02 11.88 18.56
N ASN A 686 -42.08 11.84 19.51
CA ASN A 686 -41.76 12.96 20.40
C ASN A 686 -40.52 13.69 19.88
N SER A 687 -40.76 14.81 19.21
CA SER A 687 -39.79 15.78 18.68
C SER A 687 -38.98 16.54 19.76
N GLN A 688 -38.87 16.00 20.98
CA GLN A 688 -38.26 16.70 22.13
C GLN A 688 -36.89 16.17 22.55
N ILE A 689 -36.38 15.09 21.96
CA ILE A 689 -35.02 14.61 22.26
C ILE A 689 -34.05 15.23 21.25
N ALA A 690 -33.41 16.34 21.66
CA ALA A 690 -32.40 17.04 20.85
C ALA A 690 -31.08 16.24 20.69
N ASN A 691 -30.83 15.24 21.55
CA ASN A 691 -29.58 14.48 21.50
C ASN A 691 -29.61 13.45 20.34
N LYS A 692 -28.68 13.60 19.39
CA LYS A 692 -28.50 12.69 18.26
C LYS A 692 -28.03 11.30 18.66
N THR A 693 -27.54 11.10 19.88
CA THR A 693 -27.05 9.81 20.36
C THR A 693 -27.84 9.35 21.60
N LEU A 694 -28.26 8.09 21.59
CA LEU A 694 -28.90 7.40 22.70
C LEU A 694 -28.06 6.20 23.13
N THR A 695 -28.13 5.88 24.42
CA THR A 695 -27.69 4.59 24.95
C THR A 695 -28.92 3.78 25.36
N VAL A 696 -29.06 2.60 24.79
CA VAL A 696 -30.23 1.73 24.91
C VAL A 696 -29.84 0.50 25.71
N ASN A 697 -30.45 0.35 26.89
CA ASN A 697 -30.27 -0.83 27.73
C ASN A 697 -31.43 -1.81 27.49
N LEU A 698 -31.16 -2.87 26.74
CA LEU A 698 -32.18 -3.84 26.37
C LEU A 698 -32.49 -4.80 27.53
N THR A 699 -33.77 -4.98 27.81
CA THR A 699 -34.30 -6.02 28.71
C THR A 699 -35.39 -6.87 28.04
N ARG A 700 -35.89 -6.41 26.90
CA ARG A 700 -36.90 -7.01 26.02
C ARG A 700 -36.76 -6.40 24.63
N ASP A 701 -37.43 -7.00 23.65
CA ASP A 701 -37.54 -6.46 22.30
C ASP A 701 -37.99 -5.00 22.34
N SER A 702 -37.28 -4.14 21.59
CA SER A 702 -37.45 -2.69 21.63
C SER A 702 -37.36 -2.12 20.22
N THR A 703 -38.13 -1.06 19.96
CA THR A 703 -38.15 -0.34 18.68
C THR A 703 -37.79 1.12 18.90
N ILE A 704 -36.91 1.65 18.06
CA ILE A 704 -36.50 3.05 18.04
C ILE A 704 -36.75 3.60 16.65
N SER A 705 -37.42 4.75 16.57
CA SER A 705 -37.66 5.44 15.30
C SER A 705 -36.81 6.71 15.23
N ALA A 706 -35.96 6.85 14.23
CA ALA A 706 -35.28 8.10 13.92
C ALA A 706 -36.12 8.92 12.94
N LEU A 707 -36.44 10.16 13.31
CA LEU A 707 -37.10 11.11 12.43
C LEU A 707 -36.08 12.11 11.90
N PHE A 708 -36.07 12.27 10.58
CA PHE A 708 -35.34 13.31 9.86
C PHE A 708 -36.34 14.19 9.12
N SER A 709 -36.15 15.50 9.16
CA SER A 709 -36.95 16.46 8.41
C SER A 709 -36.09 17.23 7.42
N PRO A 710 -36.63 17.63 6.25
CA PRO A 710 -35.94 18.58 5.39
C PRO A 710 -35.59 19.82 6.20
N MET A 711 -34.39 20.35 6.01
CA MET A 711 -34.08 21.67 6.53
C MET A 711 -34.98 22.66 5.76
N GLY A 712 -35.86 23.40 6.46
CA GLY A 712 -36.82 24.33 5.83
C GLY A 712 -36.15 25.42 4.97
N SER A 713 -36.94 26.19 4.22
CA SER A 713 -36.47 27.25 3.32
C SER A 713 -35.38 28.12 3.97
N ALA A 714 -34.15 27.98 3.50
CA ALA A 714 -33.02 28.78 3.91
C ALA A 714 -32.70 29.80 2.80
N ASN A 715 -32.22 30.98 3.18
CA ASN A 715 -31.76 32.01 2.24
C ASN A 715 -30.28 32.30 2.48
N ALA A 716 -29.56 32.59 1.40
CA ALA A 716 -28.20 33.09 1.48
C ALA A 716 -28.22 34.59 1.75
N GLU A 717 -27.41 35.04 2.71
CA GLU A 717 -27.05 36.43 2.91
C GLU A 717 -25.63 36.63 2.36
N LEU A 718 -25.50 37.47 1.33
CA LEU A 718 -24.24 37.80 0.66
C LEU A 718 -23.72 39.16 1.15
N ILE A 719 -22.61 39.16 1.86
CA ILE A 719 -21.99 40.35 2.45
C ILE A 719 -20.68 40.63 1.70
N ALA A 720 -20.56 41.83 1.11
CA ALA A 720 -19.40 42.32 0.35
C ALA A 720 -19.45 43.86 0.25
N PRO A 721 -18.35 44.58 0.03
CA PRO A 721 -18.36 46.05 -0.22
C PRO A 721 -19.24 46.44 -1.42
N LYS A 722 -19.97 47.57 -1.38
CA LYS A 722 -20.72 48.05 -2.57
C LYS A 722 -19.82 48.56 -3.66
N ARG A 723 -18.66 49.10 -3.28
CA ARG A 723 -17.66 49.70 -4.17
C ARG A 723 -16.31 49.05 -3.96
N ILE A 724 -15.58 48.85 -5.05
CA ILE A 724 -14.19 48.41 -5.04
C ILE A 724 -13.34 49.24 -6.00
N THR A 725 -12.18 49.68 -5.53
CA THR A 725 -11.18 50.36 -6.36
C THR A 725 -10.57 49.35 -7.35
N PRO A 726 -10.36 49.71 -8.64
CA PRO A 726 -9.74 48.82 -9.62
C PRO A 726 -8.45 48.16 -9.13
N GLY A 727 -8.32 46.85 -9.37
CA GLY A 727 -7.12 46.07 -9.01
C GLY A 727 -7.08 45.56 -7.56
N ARG A 728 -8.10 45.84 -6.73
CA ARG A 728 -8.22 45.28 -5.37
C ARG A 728 -8.87 43.90 -5.38
N ILE A 729 -8.59 43.12 -4.34
CA ILE A 729 -9.25 41.85 -4.07
C ILE A 729 -10.59 42.14 -3.39
N LEU A 730 -11.68 41.55 -3.89
CA LEU A 730 -13.00 41.65 -3.30
C LEU A 730 -13.17 40.60 -2.19
N PRO A 731 -13.30 41.00 -0.91
CA PRO A 731 -13.70 40.07 0.13
C PRO A 731 -15.21 39.84 0.12
N LEU A 732 -15.62 38.61 0.41
CA LEU A 732 -17.04 38.30 0.58
C LEU A 732 -17.28 37.23 1.63
N VAL A 733 -18.44 37.32 2.27
CA VAL A 733 -18.94 36.38 3.29
C VAL A 733 -20.34 35.94 2.87
N VAL A 734 -20.58 34.64 2.93
CA VAL A 734 -21.91 34.06 2.71
C VAL A 734 -22.37 33.42 4.00
N ARG A 735 -23.55 33.82 4.47
CA ARG A 735 -24.22 33.19 5.62
C ARG A 735 -25.51 32.55 5.16
N ILE A 736 -25.81 31.37 5.67
CA ILE A 736 -27.10 30.73 5.45
C ILE A 736 -27.99 31.08 6.62
N ARG A 737 -29.14 31.69 6.36
CA ARG A 737 -30.14 32.04 7.38
C ARG A 737 -31.37 31.17 7.27
N ASN A 738 -31.90 30.76 8.40
CA ASN A 738 -33.20 30.09 8.48
C ASN A 738 -34.35 31.11 8.32
N ALA A 739 -35.59 30.63 8.30
CA ALA A 739 -36.79 31.48 8.17
C ALA A 739 -36.96 32.52 9.30
N ASN A 740 -36.29 32.33 10.45
CA ASN A 740 -36.30 33.26 11.58
C ASN A 740 -35.13 34.27 11.54
N GLY A 741 -34.28 34.21 10.51
CA GLY A 741 -33.11 35.08 10.36
C GLY A 741 -31.88 34.64 11.15
N GLU A 742 -31.89 33.48 11.81
CA GLU A 742 -30.74 32.95 12.55
C GLU A 742 -29.77 32.21 11.62
N ILE A 743 -28.48 32.16 11.98
CA ILE A 743 -27.48 31.39 11.22
C ILE A 743 -27.85 29.90 11.28
N ASN A 744 -28.04 29.30 10.12
CA ASN A 744 -28.42 27.90 9.97
C ASN A 744 -27.15 27.03 9.87
N PRO A 745 -26.86 26.15 10.86
CA PRO A 745 -25.64 25.36 10.89
C PRO A 745 -25.71 24.23 9.87
N ILE A 746 -25.47 24.56 8.60
CA ILE A 746 -25.23 23.58 7.55
C ILE A 746 -23.73 23.32 7.49
N GLU A 747 -23.32 22.05 7.57
CA GLU A 747 -21.93 21.63 7.39
C GLU A 747 -21.66 21.29 5.93
N GLN A 748 -20.59 21.88 5.38
CA GLN A 748 -19.99 21.54 4.08
C GLN A 748 -20.96 21.59 2.89
N THR A 749 -21.75 22.67 2.79
CA THR A 749 -22.48 22.93 1.56
C THR A 749 -21.67 23.86 0.65
N PRO A 750 -21.20 23.39 -0.51
CA PRO A 750 -20.55 24.26 -1.48
C PRO A 750 -21.56 25.29 -2.03
N MET A 751 -21.11 26.53 -2.19
CA MET A 751 -21.84 27.58 -2.91
C MET A 751 -21.01 28.10 -4.07
N ASP A 752 -21.61 28.15 -5.24
CA ASP A 752 -20.98 28.66 -6.45
C ASP A 752 -21.05 30.18 -6.45
N VAL A 753 -19.92 30.83 -6.73
CA VAL A 753 -19.82 32.28 -6.89
C VAL A 753 -19.85 32.62 -8.37
N GLN A 754 -20.75 33.52 -8.77
CA GLN A 754 -20.97 33.90 -10.16
C GLN A 754 -20.92 35.41 -10.37
N PHE A 755 -20.55 35.82 -11.59
CA PHE A 755 -20.53 37.21 -12.02
C PHE A 755 -20.83 37.34 -13.52
N ASN A 756 -21.46 38.45 -13.90
CA ASN A 756 -21.82 38.73 -15.29
C ASN A 756 -20.56 39.00 -16.13
N GLY A 757 -20.00 37.96 -16.77
CA GLY A 757 -19.04 38.12 -17.88
C GLY A 757 -17.71 37.36 -17.80
N ALA A 758 -17.41 36.60 -16.73
CA ALA A 758 -16.33 35.61 -16.74
C ALA A 758 -16.59 34.47 -15.73
N HIS A 759 -15.92 33.33 -15.90
CA HIS A 759 -15.90 32.22 -14.95
C HIS A 759 -14.91 32.56 -13.81
N ALA A 760 -15.30 32.42 -12.53
CA ALA A 760 -14.34 32.21 -11.45
C ALA A 760 -14.60 30.82 -10.91
N ASP A 761 -13.58 29.98 -10.97
CA ASP A 761 -13.63 28.65 -10.38
C ASP A 761 -13.44 28.78 -8.86
N THR A 762 -14.42 29.38 -8.19
CA THR A 762 -14.37 29.62 -6.74
C THR A 762 -15.65 29.13 -6.09
N VAL A 763 -15.53 28.02 -5.36
CA VAL A 763 -16.57 27.46 -4.50
C VAL A 763 -16.30 27.89 -3.07
N ILE A 764 -17.30 28.47 -2.40
CA ILE A 764 -17.22 28.74 -0.96
C ILE A 764 -17.76 27.54 -0.20
N ALA A 765 -16.91 26.92 0.61
CA ALA A 765 -17.34 25.90 1.55
C ALA A 765 -18.00 26.57 2.78
N ILE A 766 -19.29 26.30 2.99
CA ILE A 766 -20.00 26.74 4.19
C ILE A 766 -19.65 25.81 5.36
N LYS A 767 -19.18 26.37 6.47
CA LYS A 767 -18.96 25.67 7.74
C LYS A 767 -19.75 26.35 8.83
N ARG A 768 -20.56 25.59 9.57
CA ARG A 768 -21.42 26.13 10.65
C ARG A 768 -22.30 27.29 10.19
N GLY A 769 -22.79 27.22 8.95
CA GLY A 769 -23.68 28.26 8.38
C GLY A 769 -23.01 29.52 7.86
N ALA A 770 -21.67 29.62 7.87
CA ALA A 770 -20.94 30.73 7.27
C ALA A 770 -19.76 30.24 6.42
N GLY A 771 -19.45 30.95 5.35
CA GLY A 771 -18.24 30.75 4.56
C GLY A 771 -17.67 32.08 4.08
N THR A 772 -16.37 32.13 3.89
CA THR A 772 -15.65 33.33 3.45
C THR A 772 -14.86 33.02 2.19
N GLY A 773 -14.75 34.00 1.29
CA GLY A 773 -13.93 33.88 0.09
C GLY A 773 -13.40 35.23 -0.38
N PHE A 774 -12.51 35.15 -1.38
CA PHE A 774 -11.92 36.31 -2.04
C PHE A 774 -12.02 36.11 -3.53
N VAL A 775 -12.31 37.19 -4.26
CA VAL A 775 -12.38 37.16 -5.73
C VAL A 775 -11.55 38.32 -6.27
N GLN A 776 -10.65 38.02 -7.20
CA GLN A 776 -9.91 39.04 -7.94
C GLN A 776 -10.76 39.50 -9.13
N ILE A 777 -11.04 40.80 -9.22
CA ILE A 777 -11.88 41.36 -10.27
C ILE A 777 -11.00 42.00 -11.35
N ASN A 778 -11.08 41.47 -12.58
CA ASN A 778 -10.29 41.94 -13.74
C ASN A 778 -11.10 42.79 -14.73
N THR A 779 -12.31 43.26 -14.36
CA THR A 779 -13.20 44.07 -15.21
C THR A 779 -13.15 45.56 -14.83
N VAL A 780 -13.60 46.45 -15.73
CA VAL A 780 -13.57 47.92 -15.57
C VAL A 780 -14.95 48.58 -15.47
N SER A 781 -16.02 47.79 -15.33
CA SER A 781 -17.41 48.26 -15.16
C SER A 781 -18.06 47.53 -13.99
N SER A 782 -19.14 48.08 -13.43
CA SER A 782 -19.91 47.40 -12.37
C SER A 782 -20.33 45.98 -12.78
N PHE A 783 -20.40 45.07 -11.81
CA PHE A 783 -20.82 43.69 -12.05
C PHE A 783 -21.84 43.21 -11.01
N MET A 784 -22.69 42.28 -11.41
CA MET A 784 -23.57 41.56 -10.49
C MET A 784 -22.77 40.39 -9.89
N LEU A 785 -22.59 40.38 -8.57
CA LEU A 785 -22.09 39.25 -7.81
C LEU A 785 -23.28 38.41 -7.37
N SER A 786 -23.30 37.11 -7.65
CA SER A 786 -24.33 36.21 -7.14
C SER A 786 -23.75 34.94 -6.53
N VAL A 787 -24.45 34.40 -5.54
CA VAL A 787 -24.15 33.11 -4.93
C VAL A 787 -25.38 32.23 -4.98
N GLN A 788 -25.19 30.96 -5.31
CA GLN A 788 -26.28 29.98 -5.43
C GLN A 788 -25.83 28.55 -5.14
N ASN A 789 -26.80 27.69 -4.85
CA ASN A 789 -26.66 26.24 -4.97
C ASN A 789 -28.05 25.62 -5.24
N ASN A 790 -28.10 24.29 -5.37
CA ASN A 790 -29.34 23.56 -5.65
C ASN A 790 -30.37 23.54 -4.50
N GLN A 791 -30.07 24.14 -3.34
CA GLN A 791 -30.84 24.04 -2.09
C GLN A 791 -31.26 25.41 -1.50
N VAL A 792 -30.68 26.51 -1.98
CA VAL A 792 -30.84 27.87 -1.45
C VAL A 792 -31.07 28.84 -2.60
N ALA A 793 -32.02 29.77 -2.44
CA ALA A 793 -32.33 30.79 -3.44
C ALA A 793 -31.12 31.69 -3.74
N VAL A 794 -31.04 32.21 -4.97
CA VAL A 794 -29.95 33.08 -5.43
C VAL A 794 -29.91 34.37 -4.59
N ALA A 795 -28.76 34.66 -3.99
CA ALA A 795 -28.47 35.96 -3.41
C ALA A 795 -27.57 36.73 -4.36
N ALA A 796 -27.97 37.95 -4.75
CA ALA A 796 -27.26 38.75 -5.74
C ALA A 796 -27.05 40.19 -5.25
N LYS A 797 -25.95 40.81 -5.67
CA LYS A 797 -25.54 42.15 -5.29
C LYS A 797 -24.78 42.83 -6.42
N ASN A 798 -25.14 44.06 -6.75
CA ASN A 798 -24.38 44.86 -7.70
C ASN A 798 -23.16 45.49 -7.00
N ILE A 799 -21.98 45.35 -7.61
CA ILE A 799 -20.72 45.90 -7.12
C ILE A 799 -20.24 46.97 -8.11
N GLU A 800 -20.04 48.19 -7.61
CA GLU A 800 -19.50 49.31 -8.36
C GLU A 800 -17.96 49.23 -8.40
N ILE A 801 -17.38 49.45 -9.58
CA ILE A 801 -15.93 49.61 -9.75
C ILE A 801 -15.63 51.10 -9.95
N SER A 802 -15.16 51.76 -8.90
CA SER A 802 -14.79 53.18 -8.94
C SER A 802 -13.72 53.47 -7.88
N SER A 803 -12.85 54.45 -8.17
CA SER A 803 -11.85 54.94 -7.24
C SER A 803 -12.37 56.18 -6.51
N VAL A 804 -11.88 56.38 -5.29
CA VAL A 804 -12.03 57.62 -4.51
C VAL A 804 -10.66 58.18 -4.16
N PRO A 805 -10.55 59.48 -3.78
CA PRO A 805 -9.29 60.03 -3.30
C PRO A 805 -8.72 59.22 -2.12
N THR A 806 -7.40 59.22 -1.98
CA THR A 806 -6.72 58.55 -0.87
C THR A 806 -6.21 59.58 0.12
N HIS A 807 -6.57 59.42 1.39
CA HIS A 807 -6.04 60.21 2.50
C HIS A 807 -5.02 59.38 3.29
N THR A 808 -3.84 59.96 3.54
CA THR A 808 -2.73 59.24 4.18
C THR A 808 -2.61 59.58 5.66
N TYR A 809 -2.41 58.57 6.51
CA TYR A 809 -2.21 58.71 7.96
C TYR A 809 -0.94 57.99 8.44
N SER A 810 -0.32 58.54 9.48
CA SER A 810 0.76 57.93 10.27
C SER A 810 0.92 58.69 11.59
N GLY A 811 1.53 58.07 12.61
CA GLY A 811 1.78 58.73 13.89
C GLY A 811 0.53 58.73 14.78
N SER A 812 0.23 59.82 15.47
CA SER A 812 -0.93 59.90 16.37
C SER A 812 -2.08 60.68 15.75
N LEU A 813 -3.31 60.18 15.88
CA LEU A 813 -4.51 60.94 15.55
C LEU A 813 -4.71 62.12 16.52
N SER A 814 -5.43 63.14 16.04
CA SER A 814 -5.79 64.30 16.86
C SER A 814 -6.84 63.91 17.92
N MET A 815 -6.83 64.62 19.06
CA MET A 815 -7.85 64.44 20.11
C MET A 815 -9.26 64.78 19.60
N GLY A 816 -10.28 64.20 20.24
CA GLY A 816 -11.69 64.34 19.86
C GLY A 816 -12.17 63.28 18.86
N ASP A 817 -13.31 63.53 18.24
CA ASP A 817 -13.92 62.63 17.27
C ASP A 817 -13.18 62.70 15.93
N GLN A 818 -12.75 61.55 15.42
CA GLN A 818 -12.18 61.37 14.10
C GLN A 818 -13.14 60.50 13.29
N VAL A 819 -13.78 61.06 12.27
CA VAL A 819 -14.76 60.32 11.45
C VAL A 819 -14.14 59.98 10.11
N TRP A 820 -14.07 58.68 9.80
CA TRP A 820 -13.66 58.17 8.50
C TRP A 820 -14.88 57.61 7.78
N ASP A 821 -15.26 58.29 6.71
CA ASP A 821 -16.33 57.88 5.81
C ASP A 821 -15.80 57.27 4.51
N ASN A 822 -16.72 56.85 3.65
CA ASN A 822 -16.41 56.20 2.37
C ASN A 822 -16.09 57.18 1.23
N THR A 823 -15.96 58.48 1.50
CA THR A 823 -15.62 59.47 0.45
C THR A 823 -14.15 59.42 0.05
N GLU A 824 -13.29 58.82 0.89
CA GLU A 824 -11.86 58.63 0.64
C GLU A 824 -11.40 57.24 1.14
N GLU A 825 -10.36 56.67 0.53
CA GLU A 825 -9.63 55.54 1.10
C GLU A 825 -8.65 56.05 2.17
N ARG A 826 -8.53 55.31 3.28
CA ARG A 826 -7.64 55.66 4.40
C ARG A 826 -6.36 54.84 4.30
N LEU A 827 -5.28 55.41 3.75
CA LEU A 827 -3.99 54.73 3.61
C LEU A 827 -3.10 55.00 4.83
N ILE A 828 -2.68 53.93 5.51
CA ILE A 828 -1.84 54.00 6.70
C ILE A 828 -0.41 53.60 6.33
N THR A 829 0.50 54.58 6.35
CA THR A 829 1.88 54.42 5.86
C THR A 829 2.91 54.20 6.95
N GLY A 830 2.54 54.39 8.21
CA GLY A 830 3.36 54.18 9.41
C GLY A 830 2.46 53.87 10.60
N ASP A 831 3.04 53.38 11.71
CA ASP A 831 2.26 53.02 12.90
C ASP A 831 1.29 54.13 13.31
N LEU A 832 0.05 53.75 13.58
CA LEU A 832 -1.03 54.69 13.90
C LEU A 832 -1.49 54.54 15.35
N THR A 833 -1.39 55.61 16.12
CA THR A 833 -1.86 55.67 17.49
C THR A 833 -3.20 56.39 17.55
N ILE A 834 -4.19 55.77 18.19
CA ILE A 834 -5.46 56.38 18.60
C ILE A 834 -5.30 56.73 20.09
N PRO A 835 -4.90 57.97 20.45
CA PRO A 835 -4.54 58.31 21.82
C PRO A 835 -5.75 58.37 22.75
N VAL A 836 -5.49 58.41 24.06
CA VAL A 836 -6.52 58.71 25.07
C VAL A 836 -7.20 60.04 24.73
N GLY A 837 -8.54 60.06 24.76
CA GLY A 837 -9.34 61.23 24.37
C GLY A 837 -9.60 61.37 22.86
N CYS A 838 -9.16 60.41 22.03
CA CYS A 838 -9.57 60.28 20.63
C CYS A 838 -10.61 59.17 20.47
N ARG A 839 -11.67 59.44 19.68
CA ARG A 839 -12.66 58.45 19.26
C ARG A 839 -12.68 58.34 17.74
N LEU A 840 -12.14 57.26 17.22
CA LEU A 840 -12.14 56.96 15.79
C LEU A 840 -13.43 56.23 15.39
N ILE A 841 -14.21 56.85 14.50
CA ILE A 841 -15.48 56.31 13.99
C ILE A 841 -15.31 56.01 12.50
N ILE A 842 -15.32 54.74 12.14
CA ILE A 842 -15.21 54.26 10.76
C ILE A 842 -16.61 53.85 10.28
N GLN A 843 -17.13 54.58 9.31
CA GLN A 843 -18.50 54.45 8.79
C GLN A 843 -18.61 53.37 7.69
N PRO A 844 -19.82 52.89 7.37
CA PRO A 844 -20.04 51.86 6.35
C PRO A 844 -19.39 52.18 4.99
N GLY A 845 -18.86 51.15 4.33
CA GLY A 845 -18.21 51.26 3.01
C GLY A 845 -16.81 51.89 3.02
N THR A 846 -16.27 52.25 4.20
CA THR A 846 -14.93 52.82 4.31
C THR A 846 -13.86 51.73 4.15
N TRP A 847 -12.85 52.01 3.33
CA TRP A 847 -11.67 51.17 3.15
C TRP A 847 -10.47 51.76 3.90
N VAL A 848 -9.90 50.98 4.82
CA VAL A 848 -8.65 51.27 5.52
C VAL A 848 -7.57 50.34 4.99
N ILE A 849 -6.54 50.92 4.41
CA ILE A 849 -5.51 50.24 3.65
C ILE A 849 -4.19 50.43 4.38
N VAL A 850 -3.51 49.34 4.73
CA VAL A 850 -2.40 49.38 5.67
C VAL A 850 -1.13 48.84 5.01
N LYS A 851 -0.02 49.56 5.12
CA LYS A 851 1.27 49.09 4.59
C LYS A 851 1.84 47.93 5.42
N LYS A 852 2.79 47.22 4.80
CA LYS A 852 3.48 46.06 5.37
C LYS A 852 3.98 46.33 6.79
N ASN A 853 3.71 45.41 7.71
CA ASN A 853 4.16 45.43 9.11
C ASN A 853 3.75 46.67 9.93
N ILE A 854 2.79 47.47 9.47
CA ILE A 854 2.31 48.64 10.20
C ILE A 854 1.24 48.24 11.23
N ASN A 855 1.34 48.79 12.45
CA ASN A 855 0.47 48.49 13.58
C ASN A 855 -0.46 49.65 13.93
N PHE A 856 -1.58 49.31 14.58
CA PHE A 856 -2.43 50.26 15.28
C PHE A 856 -2.20 50.14 16.79
N TYR A 857 -2.03 51.28 17.46
CA TYR A 857 -1.98 51.37 18.92
C TYR A 857 -3.21 52.12 19.43
N ILE A 858 -4.16 51.38 19.97
CA ILE A 858 -5.43 51.91 20.43
C ILE A 858 -5.34 52.12 21.94
N ARG A 859 -5.43 53.39 22.34
CA ARG A 859 -5.45 53.87 23.73
C ARG A 859 -6.73 54.66 24.05
N GLY A 860 -7.44 55.14 23.02
CA GLY A 860 -8.76 55.76 23.11
C GLY A 860 -9.88 54.81 22.67
N GLU A 861 -10.80 55.30 21.84
CA GLU A 861 -11.93 54.52 21.33
C GLU A 861 -11.84 54.30 19.81
N ILE A 862 -12.19 53.10 19.35
CA ILE A 862 -12.38 52.80 17.93
C ILE A 862 -13.72 52.11 17.71
N SER A 863 -14.51 52.62 16.77
CA SER A 863 -15.77 52.00 16.35
C SER A 863 -15.79 51.88 14.84
N ALA A 864 -15.81 50.65 14.33
CA ALA A 864 -15.98 50.36 12.91
C ALA A 864 -17.33 49.67 12.71
N ARG A 865 -18.31 50.41 12.19
CA ARG A 865 -19.68 49.92 12.02
C ARG A 865 -20.06 49.95 10.55
N GLY A 866 -19.90 48.81 9.89
CA GLY A 866 -20.43 48.56 8.57
C GLY A 866 -21.89 48.12 8.60
N THR A 867 -22.39 47.71 7.44
CA THR A 867 -23.70 47.06 7.29
C THR A 867 -23.53 45.76 6.49
N PRO A 868 -24.52 44.82 6.49
CA PRO A 868 -24.49 43.68 5.58
C PRO A 868 -24.31 44.11 4.11
N ASP A 869 -24.86 45.27 3.81
CA ASP A 869 -24.87 45.87 2.49
C ASP A 869 -23.59 46.63 2.14
N ASP A 870 -22.84 47.16 3.10
CA ASP A 870 -21.60 47.89 2.84
C ASP A 870 -20.67 47.80 4.05
N PRO A 871 -19.92 46.69 4.19
CA PRO A 871 -19.04 46.47 5.32
C PRO A 871 -17.89 47.48 5.36
N VAL A 872 -17.32 47.68 6.56
CA VAL A 872 -16.00 48.33 6.69
C VAL A 872 -14.93 47.32 6.30
N VAL A 873 -13.94 47.73 5.51
CA VAL A 873 -12.84 46.86 5.10
C VAL A 873 -11.51 47.41 5.64
N ILE A 874 -10.77 46.57 6.36
CA ILE A 874 -9.42 46.85 6.83
C ILE A 874 -8.50 45.79 6.24
N THR A 875 -7.55 46.20 5.39
CA THR A 875 -6.73 45.25 4.62
C THR A 875 -5.34 45.78 4.33
N SER A 876 -4.44 44.91 3.87
CA SER A 876 -3.12 45.34 3.44
C SER A 876 -3.16 46.05 2.09
N GLU A 877 -2.19 46.93 1.85
CA GLU A 877 -2.01 47.58 0.54
C GLU A 877 -1.72 46.55 -0.57
N LEU A 878 -0.92 45.52 -0.26
CA LEU A 878 -0.59 44.43 -1.17
C LEU A 878 -0.88 43.10 -0.49
N TRP A 879 -1.51 42.16 -1.20
CA TRP A 879 -1.85 40.84 -0.64
C TRP A 879 -0.63 39.94 -0.41
N SER A 880 0.53 40.27 -0.98
CA SER A 880 1.80 39.60 -0.67
C SER A 880 2.51 40.18 0.56
N GLU A 881 1.99 41.27 1.14
CA GLU A 881 2.63 42.02 2.21
C GLU A 881 1.66 42.25 3.38
N PRO A 882 1.63 41.37 4.39
CA PRO A 882 0.69 41.52 5.49
C PRO A 882 1.01 42.75 6.33
N TRP A 883 -0.04 43.41 6.82
CA TRP A 883 0.12 44.48 7.81
C TRP A 883 0.31 43.88 9.21
N GLY A 884 0.65 44.72 10.19
CA GLY A 884 0.87 44.30 11.58
C GLY A 884 -0.42 43.88 12.28
N GLY A 885 -0.66 44.38 13.49
CA GLY A 885 -1.88 44.09 14.24
C GLY A 885 -2.44 45.33 14.93
N MET A 886 -3.53 45.13 15.67
CA MET A 886 -4.15 46.13 16.51
C MET A 886 -3.89 45.82 18.00
N GLU A 887 -3.21 46.74 18.68
CA GLU A 887 -2.90 46.64 20.10
C GLU A 887 -3.78 47.58 20.92
N TYR A 888 -4.61 47.01 21.80
CA TYR A 888 -5.56 47.72 22.66
C TYR A 888 -5.04 47.75 24.10
N ASP A 889 -5.06 48.92 24.72
CA ASP A 889 -4.61 49.13 26.11
C ASP A 889 -5.46 50.23 26.74
N HIS A 890 -6.26 49.87 27.75
CA HIS A 890 -7.30 50.73 28.32
C HIS A 890 -8.25 51.32 27.26
N ALA A 891 -8.50 50.58 26.18
CA ALA A 891 -9.24 51.06 25.02
C ALA A 891 -10.66 50.46 24.94
N VAL A 892 -11.55 51.15 24.22
CA VAL A 892 -12.88 50.65 23.86
C VAL A 892 -12.91 50.39 22.36
N ALA A 893 -13.28 49.18 21.97
CA ALA A 893 -13.36 48.78 20.58
C ALA A 893 -14.73 48.17 20.26
N SER A 894 -15.35 48.60 19.18
CA SER A 894 -16.57 47.95 18.67
C SER A 894 -16.55 47.75 17.17
N PHE A 895 -16.84 46.51 16.74
CA PHE A 895 -16.78 46.09 15.35
C PHE A 895 -18.09 45.43 14.93
N GLU A 896 -18.73 46.01 13.93
CA GLU A 896 -19.99 45.49 13.37
C GLU A 896 -19.88 45.46 11.85
N TYR A 897 -20.16 44.31 11.22
CA TYR A 897 -19.95 44.09 9.77
C TYR A 897 -18.60 44.64 9.26
N CYS A 898 -17.52 44.30 9.97
CA CYS A 898 -16.16 44.67 9.62
C CYS A 898 -15.40 43.47 9.06
N MET A 899 -14.74 43.66 7.91
CA MET A 899 -13.88 42.68 7.26
C MET A 899 -12.43 43.06 7.51
N VAL A 900 -11.75 42.31 8.37
CA VAL A 900 -10.33 42.54 8.70
C VAL A 900 -9.49 41.43 8.09
N LEU A 901 -8.62 41.81 7.16
CA LEU A 901 -8.00 40.90 6.21
C LEU A 901 -6.49 41.07 6.21
N HIS A 902 -5.77 39.95 6.06
CA HIS A 902 -4.33 39.92 5.77
C HIS A 902 -3.45 40.75 6.75
N GLY A 903 -3.81 40.72 8.04
CA GLY A 903 -2.97 41.25 9.13
C GLY A 903 -2.26 40.14 9.91
N GLY A 904 -1.67 40.48 11.06
CA GLY A 904 -0.85 39.58 11.87
C GLY A 904 0.59 39.40 11.35
N GLY A 905 1.01 40.24 10.41
CA GLY A 905 2.28 40.15 9.69
C GLY A 905 3.52 40.65 10.43
N ASP A 906 3.35 41.40 11.53
CA ASP A 906 4.47 41.97 12.28
C ASP A 906 5.26 40.87 13.02
N PRO A 907 6.51 40.56 12.61
CA PRO A 907 7.30 39.51 13.21
C PRO A 907 7.75 39.83 14.65
N SER A 908 7.67 41.09 15.09
CA SER A 908 8.03 41.49 16.45
C SER A 908 6.99 41.12 17.52
N LYS A 909 5.79 40.69 17.10
CA LYS A 909 4.63 40.44 17.96
C LYS A 909 4.26 38.95 18.10
N GLY A 910 5.15 38.05 17.64
CA GLY A 910 4.96 36.61 17.70
C GLY A 910 5.32 35.96 19.05
N TYR A 911 4.57 34.95 19.49
CA TYR A 911 4.98 34.01 20.55
C TYR A 911 5.39 32.66 19.93
N PRO A 912 6.36 31.93 20.54
CA PRO A 912 6.65 30.56 20.13
C PRO A 912 5.48 29.63 20.51
N THR A 913 4.86 29.02 19.51
CA THR A 913 3.82 27.99 19.68
C THR A 913 4.43 26.59 19.49
N ASN A 914 4.16 25.68 20.43
CA ASN A 914 4.75 24.33 20.47
C ASN A 914 4.01 23.28 19.64
N ASP A 915 2.93 23.65 18.94
CA ASP A 915 2.05 22.69 18.26
C ASP A 915 2.40 22.45 16.80
N GLY A 916 3.34 23.18 16.20
CA GLY A 916 3.76 23.00 14.80
C GLY A 916 2.70 23.34 13.74
N TRP A 917 1.46 23.60 14.14
CA TRP A 917 0.33 23.98 13.28
C TRP A 917 0.13 25.49 13.21
N HIS A 918 0.72 26.24 14.15
CA HIS A 918 0.68 27.70 14.15
C HIS A 918 2.11 28.22 13.97
N THR A 919 2.35 28.97 12.89
CA THR A 919 3.58 29.76 12.75
C THR A 919 3.43 30.95 13.69
N GLY A 920 4.42 31.27 14.53
CA GLY A 920 4.31 32.27 15.62
C GLY A 920 4.08 33.72 15.17
N ARG A 921 2.98 34.01 14.47
CA ARG A 921 2.63 35.27 13.79
C ARG A 921 1.11 35.48 13.72
N GLN A 922 0.40 35.48 14.85
CA GLN A 922 -1.07 35.40 14.82
C GLN A 922 -1.87 36.42 15.65
N HIS A 923 -1.23 37.45 16.24
CA HIS A 923 -1.99 38.49 16.93
C HIS A 923 -2.47 39.57 15.95
N LEU A 924 -3.64 39.34 15.32
CA LEU A 924 -4.36 40.38 14.59
C LEU A 924 -4.97 41.42 15.54
N PHE A 925 -5.53 40.95 16.65
CA PHE A 925 -6.06 41.76 17.75
C PHE A 925 -5.41 41.33 19.07
N TYR A 926 -4.88 42.28 19.83
CA TYR A 926 -4.26 42.03 21.13
C TYR A 926 -4.75 43.03 22.17
N GLY A 927 -5.49 42.57 23.18
CA GLY A 927 -5.98 43.39 24.27
C GLY A 927 -5.17 43.21 25.55
N LYS A 928 -4.85 44.32 26.23
CA LYS A 928 -4.30 44.35 27.59
C LYS A 928 -5.01 45.40 28.46
N ASN A 929 -4.77 45.31 29.77
CA ASN A 929 -5.20 46.28 30.78
C ASN A 929 -6.68 46.72 30.66
N ASN A 930 -7.61 45.77 30.88
CA ASN A 930 -9.07 46.02 30.93
C ASN A 930 -9.65 46.73 29.69
N SER A 931 -9.20 46.38 28.49
CA SER A 931 -9.85 46.86 27.25
C SER A 931 -11.23 46.22 27.04
N GLU A 932 -12.20 46.99 26.57
CA GLU A 932 -13.58 46.55 26.30
C GLU A 932 -13.77 46.27 24.80
N PHE A 933 -14.39 45.13 24.47
CA PHE A 933 -14.66 44.70 23.11
C PHE A 933 -16.14 44.37 22.94
N THR A 934 -16.77 44.91 21.88
CA THR A 934 -18.17 44.61 21.52
C THR A 934 -18.34 44.31 20.04
#